data_AF-A0A6H2ELR3-F1
#
_entry.id   AF-A0A6H2ELR3-F1
#
_cell.length_a   1.000
_cell.length_b   1.000
_cell.length_c   1.000
_cell.angle_alpha   90.00
_cell.angle_beta   90.00
_cell.angle_gamma   90.00
#
_symmetry.space_group_name_H-M   'P 1'
#
loop_
_entity.id
_entity.type
_entity.pdbx_description
1 polymer ?
#
loop_
_entity_poly.entity_id
_entity_poly.type
_entity_poly.pdbx_seq_one_letter_code
_entity_poly.pdbx_strand_id
1 'polypeptide(L)'
;MVEMKDLYRLSVYEPDGGFKDYLYKPLEWQGSLPINDLGSLKVKCAAGSDEAALLADPCEVVLEVWNGSRYVEPENARYMRVESMVDVVSGDVSSVDYTLVSYGRLTDYVVVVPKKFGMVEHYDEDGKRKFLSANAGQILATVLSEARGLVDGLVPGVELGFTPTRDSAGHAWTKTHTLYFEPGVSLLTILQNLSGQGFVDWWFEGRRLMVVNAESRTKPSKQTLIPLGASEAPVRSTIGGLIHTALLVGDEGNVWRVDNSAGTPAPWGKTMKVLTQGGVKEERTAREMIQAELDAGSRERFEYTWQKPVADLDWTPLVDVRPGDWVSYRTAHGVEPVRVFQVTLSGTGRNVKVALTLNDRFEDAQVRQVKRIKGIVNGAHGDAGTGSAPTKADKAEPAQPVGLVAESEGYWEGDEARSLVRVGFSPVTLDVHGLAIRIAEYEVNVGGKVVHSKSHTNVLVDGFTPNKGVSISVVAVSSEGIQSKALVGRVTTVAPDEKLAPPTRLTGGADYGVVELTWDGKLHYVGGQPYDPPAHFAYIEVEESADQRTWKVVGTARAGGLMLDRQSVVGQTRYYRAWSVDRLRRRSDDSSPVTTVKVTSKVRAEIDAARQKIADELKTAEVDISRLAASPGNTFKNGVIQALAADRAFARELVSRKILVGTPNNPIRSVGIADGAVTADKVQASTGLIQKLMTESLMAGKITSRMFSTDAGFKGPNLDINRYRIRATDSSNRETFSIGTNGEATFSGNITSRAKIEGASIVGSVIKTSNSSSRVQMDMSGLTSYMQNRKAMQLDNGRLMFWDGDKYIGQFANQRWKANPSWRGISMNLDYEGFYLDMAYLPYKNAPNYISVFRVDPWGYTNGGAKGINIDLPIVCGTDATDDFWQRLKFTLANFNGWSYPALMQEKGKTGIAFGTGGLYFIQGNTLFSLESILKKIGMY
;
A
#
# COMPACT_ATOMS: atom_id res chain seq x y z
N MET A 1 4.11 32.08 53.21
CA MET A 1 3.73 32.27 51.79
C MET A 1 4.63 31.37 50.97
N VAL A 2 4.13 30.24 50.48
CA VAL A 2 4.88 29.36 49.58
C VAL A 2 4.74 29.97 48.20
N GLU A 3 5.83 30.51 47.64
CA GLU A 3 5.86 30.91 46.23
C GLU A 3 5.39 29.73 45.38
N MET A 4 4.29 29.89 44.65
CA MET A 4 3.90 28.93 43.62
C MET A 4 5.03 28.92 42.58
N LYS A 5 5.80 27.83 42.56
CA LYS A 5 6.78 27.57 41.50
C LYS A 5 6.03 27.41 40.18
N ASP A 6 6.45 28.12 39.14
CA ASP A 6 5.90 27.96 37.80
C ASP A 6 6.23 26.56 37.27
N LEU A 7 5.22 25.84 36.78
CA LEU A 7 5.38 24.45 36.33
C LEU A 7 6.33 24.33 35.12
N TYR A 8 6.38 25.37 34.28
CA TYR A 8 7.26 25.47 33.11
C TYR A 8 8.05 26.77 33.16
N ARG A 9 9.28 26.74 32.62
CA ARG A 9 10.12 27.93 32.44
C ARG A 9 10.94 27.83 31.16
N LEU A 10 11.40 28.98 30.66
CA LEU A 10 12.28 29.07 29.51
C LEU A 10 13.67 29.54 29.97
N SER A 11 14.69 28.74 29.67
CA SER A 11 16.09 29.00 30.01
C SER A 11 16.87 29.35 28.75
N VAL A 12 17.64 30.42 28.77
CA VAL A 12 18.47 30.90 27.64
C VAL A 12 19.91 30.45 27.83
N TYR A 13 20.53 29.99 26.75
CA TYR A 13 21.92 29.52 26.69
C TYR A 13 22.67 30.19 25.54
N GLU A 14 24.00 30.26 25.66
CA GLU A 14 24.88 30.51 24.51
C GLU A 14 24.76 29.37 23.48
N PRO A 15 24.90 29.65 22.17
CA PRO A 15 24.98 28.61 21.16
C PRO A 15 26.12 27.63 21.47
N ASP A 16 25.79 26.35 21.63
CA ASP A 16 26.70 25.29 22.08
C ASP A 16 27.42 25.58 23.42
N GLY A 17 26.95 26.56 24.19
CA GLY A 17 27.61 27.08 25.38
C GLY A 17 26.78 26.92 26.67
N GLY A 18 27.14 27.73 27.67
CA GLY A 18 26.58 27.71 29.02
C GLY A 18 25.24 28.43 29.17
N PHE A 19 24.63 28.26 30.34
CA PHE A 19 23.41 28.98 30.73
C PHE A 19 23.67 30.48 30.85
N LYS A 20 22.79 31.30 30.28
CA LYS A 20 22.81 32.76 30.39
C LYS A 20 21.86 33.24 31.49
N ASP A 21 20.56 33.10 31.25
CA ASP A 21 19.50 33.58 32.15
C ASP A 21 18.14 32.93 31.82
N TYR A 22 17.07 33.26 32.55
CA TYR A 22 15.70 32.82 32.30
C TYR A 22 14.86 33.90 31.61
N LEU A 23 13.87 33.48 30.81
CA LEU A 23 12.82 34.38 30.33
C LEU A 23 11.70 34.44 31.39
N TYR A 24 11.76 35.44 32.27
CA TYR A 24 10.85 35.55 33.41
C TYR A 24 9.46 36.04 33.03
N LYS A 25 9.34 36.98 32.07
CA LYS A 25 8.06 37.60 31.70
C LYS A 25 7.86 37.68 30.18
N PRO A 26 7.93 36.56 29.43
CA PRO A 26 7.48 36.56 28.04
C PRO A 26 6.00 36.94 27.99
N LEU A 27 5.60 37.73 26.99
CA LEU A 27 4.19 38.09 26.78
C LEU A 27 3.40 36.83 26.42
N GLU A 28 3.93 36.07 25.46
CA GLU A 28 3.39 34.79 25.01
C GLU A 28 4.51 33.86 24.56
N TRP A 29 4.32 32.55 24.70
CA TRP A 29 5.19 31.57 24.08
C TRP A 29 4.41 30.34 23.64
N GLN A 30 4.89 29.66 22.60
CA GLN A 30 4.32 28.42 22.11
C GLN A 30 5.43 27.49 21.63
N GLY A 31 5.60 26.35 22.30
CA GLY A 31 6.57 25.31 21.96
C GLY A 31 5.90 24.04 21.46
N SER A 32 6.38 23.49 20.34
CA SER A 32 5.97 22.20 19.81
C SER A 32 7.10 21.17 19.95
N LEU A 33 6.74 19.97 20.40
CA LEU A 33 7.66 18.87 20.69
C LEU A 33 7.13 17.61 19.99
N PRO A 34 7.42 17.41 18.70
CA PRO A 34 7.06 16.19 17.98
C PRO A 34 8.07 15.06 18.25
N ILE A 35 7.66 13.80 18.08
CA ILE A 35 8.59 12.67 17.89
C ILE A 35 8.91 12.53 16.40
N ASN A 36 10.13 12.09 16.06
CA ASN A 36 10.58 11.84 14.67
C ASN A 36 10.52 13.06 13.72
N ASP A 37 10.44 14.28 14.26
CA ASP A 37 10.43 15.52 13.47
C ASP A 37 11.03 16.68 14.28
N LEU A 38 11.20 17.83 13.64
CA LEU A 38 11.69 19.04 14.28
C LEU A 38 10.54 19.86 14.88
N GLY A 39 10.70 20.21 16.17
CA GLY A 39 9.83 21.17 16.84
C GLY A 39 10.19 22.63 16.52
N SER A 40 9.31 23.53 16.94
CA SER A 40 9.54 24.98 16.93
C SER A 40 9.04 25.63 18.21
N LEU A 41 9.66 26.75 18.57
CA LEU A 41 9.26 27.60 19.69
C LEU A 41 9.07 29.02 19.17
N LYS A 42 7.94 29.63 19.51
CA LYS A 42 7.69 31.05 19.31
C LYS A 42 7.69 31.74 20.65
N VAL A 43 8.33 32.90 20.75
CA VAL A 43 8.34 33.72 21.97
C VAL A 43 8.07 35.17 21.62
N LYS A 44 7.07 35.77 22.25
CA LYS A 44 6.74 37.18 22.13
C LYS A 44 7.22 37.94 23.35
N CYS A 45 8.02 38.98 23.14
CA CYS A 45 8.56 39.83 24.19
C CYS A 45 8.09 41.27 24.02
N ALA A 46 8.02 42.02 25.12
CA ALA A 46 7.85 43.47 25.05
C ALA A 46 9.10 44.10 24.44
N ALA A 47 8.92 45.09 23.57
CA ALA A 47 10.06 45.75 22.94
C ALA A 47 10.94 46.46 23.98
N GLY A 48 12.25 46.27 23.88
CA GLY A 48 13.21 46.85 24.84
C GLY A 48 13.23 46.22 26.23
N SER A 49 12.56 45.08 26.45
CA SER A 49 12.65 44.34 27.71
C SER A 49 13.96 43.55 27.83
N ASP A 50 14.31 43.14 29.05
CA ASP A 50 15.48 42.28 29.30
C ASP A 50 15.35 40.95 28.55
N GLU A 51 14.14 40.38 28.44
CA GLU A 51 13.89 39.19 27.61
C GLU A 51 14.18 39.43 26.13
N ALA A 52 13.79 40.60 25.60
CA ALA A 52 14.09 40.95 24.22
C ALA A 52 15.60 41.15 24.00
N ALA A 53 16.32 41.68 24.99
CA ALA A 53 17.77 41.79 24.95
C ALA A 53 18.48 40.43 24.99
N LEU A 54 18.00 39.48 25.82
CA LEU A 54 18.53 38.12 25.91
C LEU A 54 18.41 37.33 24.60
N LEU A 55 17.34 37.59 23.83
CA LEU A 55 17.06 36.91 22.55
C LEU A 55 17.57 37.68 21.32
N ALA A 56 18.17 38.86 21.50
CA ALA A 56 18.66 39.70 20.40
C ALA A 56 19.82 39.02 19.64
N ASP A 57 20.73 38.40 20.38
CA ASP A 57 21.87 37.66 19.86
C ASP A 57 21.52 36.18 19.57
N PRO A 58 22.31 35.48 18.72
CA PRO A 58 22.20 34.04 18.58
C PRO A 58 22.25 33.34 19.94
N CYS A 59 21.23 32.54 20.22
CA CYS A 59 21.06 31.84 21.48
C CYS A 59 20.27 30.54 21.29
N GLU A 60 20.35 29.69 22.30
CA GLU A 60 19.47 28.55 22.47
C GLU A 60 18.46 28.85 23.60
N VAL A 61 17.23 28.40 23.43
CA VAL A 61 16.20 28.44 24.47
C VAL A 61 15.73 27.03 24.77
N VAL A 62 15.67 26.70 26.05
CA VAL A 62 15.25 25.40 26.55
C VAL A 62 13.94 25.56 27.31
N LEU A 63 12.95 24.76 26.95
CA LEU A 63 11.73 24.61 27.74
C LEU A 63 11.97 23.58 28.84
N GLU A 64 11.91 24.02 30.09
CA GLU A 64 12.10 23.14 31.25
C GLU A 64 10.77 22.94 31.99
N VAL A 65 10.57 21.73 32.53
CA VAL A 65 9.38 21.36 33.32
C VAL A 65 9.78 20.92 34.72
N TRP A 66 9.00 21.31 35.72
CA TRP A 66 9.18 20.82 37.08
C TRP A 66 8.62 19.39 37.21
N ASN A 67 9.49 18.42 37.50
CA ASN A 67 9.09 17.00 37.59
C ASN A 67 8.63 16.56 39.00
N GLY A 68 8.40 17.51 39.91
CA GLY A 68 8.13 17.25 41.33
C GLY A 68 9.34 17.43 42.25
N SER A 69 10.57 17.36 41.72
CA SER A 69 11.81 17.48 42.52
C SER A 69 12.80 18.52 41.98
N ARG A 70 12.91 18.66 40.66
CA ARG A 70 13.77 19.62 39.98
C ARG A 70 13.19 20.00 38.63
N TYR A 71 13.65 21.11 38.07
CA TYR A 71 13.44 21.37 36.64
C TYR A 71 14.29 20.42 35.82
N VAL A 72 13.69 19.85 34.78
CA VAL A 72 14.34 18.98 33.81
C VAL A 72 14.05 19.50 32.41
N GLU A 73 15.01 19.34 31.52
CA GLU A 73 14.83 19.51 30.08
C GLU A 73 14.17 18.25 29.50
N PRO A 74 12.94 18.34 28.98
CA PRO A 74 12.30 17.23 28.28
C PRO A 74 12.94 16.93 26.93
N GLU A 75 12.60 15.78 26.38
CA GLU A 75 12.96 15.39 25.01
C GLU A 75 12.47 16.44 24.00
N ASN A 76 13.32 16.80 23.03
CA ASN A 76 13.06 17.79 21.97
C ASN A 76 12.76 19.23 22.46
N ALA A 77 13.11 19.57 23.70
CA ALA A 77 12.75 20.85 24.31
C ALA A 77 13.77 22.00 24.13
N ARG A 78 14.81 21.81 23.30
CA ARG A 78 15.85 22.81 23.00
C ARG A 78 15.70 23.37 21.59
N TYR A 79 15.71 24.69 21.50
CA TYR A 79 15.46 25.44 20.27
C TYR A 79 16.55 26.48 20.03
N MET A 80 16.95 26.67 18.78
CA MET A 80 17.89 27.69 18.33
C MET A 80 17.13 28.87 17.74
N ARG A 81 17.48 30.09 18.11
CA ARG A 81 16.88 31.30 17.53
C ARG A 81 17.32 31.46 16.07
N VAL A 82 16.35 31.52 15.15
CA VAL A 82 16.61 31.64 13.69
C VAL A 82 16.09 32.94 13.10
N GLU A 83 15.04 33.52 13.67
CA GLU A 83 14.36 34.70 13.12
C GLU A 83 13.82 35.59 14.24
N SER A 84 13.74 36.90 13.97
CA SER A 84 12.99 37.87 14.78
C SER A 84 12.18 38.78 13.88
N MET A 85 10.92 39.01 14.25
CA MET A 85 10.00 39.93 13.59
C MET A 85 9.58 41.03 14.57
N VAL A 86 9.44 42.25 14.08
CA VAL A 86 9.08 43.42 14.88
C VAL A 86 7.71 43.91 14.41
N ASP A 87 6.76 44.04 15.34
CA ASP A 87 5.42 44.56 15.04
C ASP A 87 5.39 46.08 15.26
N VAL A 88 5.24 46.84 14.18
CA VAL A 88 5.23 48.31 14.17
C VAL A 88 3.80 48.78 13.90
N VAL A 89 2.96 48.74 14.93
CA VAL A 89 1.63 49.36 14.88
C VAL A 89 1.75 50.77 15.46
N SER A 90 1.36 51.79 14.68
CA SER A 90 1.27 53.22 15.05
C SER A 90 2.58 54.03 15.19
N GLY A 91 3.73 53.49 14.76
CA GLY A 91 5.01 54.20 14.77
C GLY A 91 5.90 53.91 15.98
N ASP A 92 5.36 53.21 16.99
CA ASP A 92 6.11 52.65 18.11
C ASP A 92 6.23 51.13 17.99
N VAL A 93 7.39 50.57 18.36
CA VAL A 93 7.60 49.12 18.44
C VAL A 93 7.03 48.64 19.78
N SER A 94 5.90 47.94 19.77
CA SER A 94 5.26 47.48 21.02
C SER A 94 5.72 46.08 21.46
N SER A 95 6.11 45.22 20.52
CA SER A 95 6.55 43.85 20.80
C SER A 95 7.47 43.28 19.72
N VAL A 96 8.25 42.26 20.09
CA VAL A 96 9.15 41.52 19.19
C VAL A 96 8.81 40.04 19.28
N ASP A 97 8.57 39.42 18.12
CA ASP A 97 8.28 37.99 17.97
C ASP A 97 9.54 37.26 17.52
N TYR A 98 9.98 36.28 18.33
CA TYR A 98 11.11 35.42 18.03
C TYR A 98 10.62 34.04 17.57
N THR A 99 11.16 33.57 16.44
CA THR A 99 10.96 32.18 15.99
C THR A 99 12.25 31.41 16.20
N LEU A 100 12.11 30.30 16.92
CA LEU A 100 13.18 29.36 17.22
C LEU A 100 12.79 27.98 16.68
N VAL A 101 13.79 27.23 16.20
CA VAL A 101 13.62 25.89 15.62
C VAL A 101 14.41 24.90 16.45
N SER A 102 13.93 23.66 16.59
CA SER A 102 14.61 22.61 17.34
C SER A 102 16.11 22.53 17.01
N TYR A 103 16.94 22.31 18.04
CA TYR A 103 18.38 22.11 17.92
C TYR A 103 18.72 21.01 16.90
N GLY A 104 17.84 20.01 16.75
CA GLY A 104 17.97 18.96 15.73
C GLY A 104 18.05 19.47 14.29
N ARG A 105 17.67 20.73 14.00
CA ARG A 105 17.84 21.37 12.70
C ARG A 105 19.29 21.36 12.21
N LEU A 106 20.28 21.31 13.12
CA LEU A 106 21.69 21.20 12.74
C LEU A 106 22.00 19.95 11.90
N THR A 107 21.22 18.87 12.08
CA THR A 107 21.36 17.65 11.26
C THR A 107 21.00 17.87 9.78
N ASP A 108 20.35 18.98 9.42
CA ASP A 108 20.10 19.34 8.02
C ASP A 108 21.36 19.83 7.29
N TYR A 109 22.36 20.32 8.04
CA TYR A 109 23.65 20.79 7.50
C TYR A 109 24.69 19.68 7.39
N VAL A 110 24.40 18.49 7.92
CA VAL A 110 25.23 17.29 7.77
C VAL A 110 24.74 16.57 6.52
N VAL A 111 25.55 16.49 5.47
CA VAL A 111 25.13 15.92 4.18
C VAL A 111 26.01 14.76 3.75
N VAL A 112 25.45 13.89 2.92
CA VAL A 112 26.20 12.83 2.24
C VAL A 112 27.26 13.45 1.35
N VAL A 113 28.51 13.08 1.61
CA VAL A 113 29.69 13.64 0.93
C VAL A 113 29.77 13.11 -0.51
N PRO A 114 30.11 13.94 -1.52
CA PRO A 114 30.32 13.48 -2.89
C PRO A 114 31.48 12.49 -3.06
N LYS A 115 31.36 11.56 -4.03
CA LYS A 115 32.37 10.54 -4.35
C LYS A 115 33.81 11.06 -4.46
N LYS A 116 34.01 12.29 -4.97
CA LYS A 116 35.32 12.94 -5.10
C LYS A 116 36.08 13.08 -3.77
N PHE A 117 35.36 13.19 -2.65
CA PHE A 117 35.93 13.41 -1.32
C PHE A 117 35.85 12.17 -0.42
N GLY A 118 35.28 11.06 -0.92
CA GLY A 118 35.20 9.80 -0.19
C GLY A 118 35.97 8.67 -0.89
N MET A 119 35.98 7.47 -0.29
CA MET A 119 36.63 6.31 -0.88
C MET A 119 35.79 5.72 -2.01
N VAL A 120 36.37 5.51 -3.19
CA VAL A 120 35.64 5.13 -4.42
C VAL A 120 34.78 3.88 -4.25
N GLU A 121 35.24 2.88 -3.49
CA GLU A 121 34.54 1.63 -3.17
C GLU A 121 33.23 1.82 -2.40
N HIS A 122 33.08 2.93 -1.67
CA HIS A 122 31.88 3.28 -0.91
C HIS A 122 30.77 3.89 -1.78
N TYR A 123 31.01 4.07 -3.08
CA TYR A 123 30.08 4.67 -4.01
C TYR A 123 29.71 3.73 -5.17
N ASP A 124 28.55 3.95 -5.79
CA ASP A 124 28.19 3.28 -7.05
C ASP A 124 28.81 3.96 -8.27
N GLU A 125 28.45 3.41 -9.43
CA GLU A 125 28.87 3.92 -10.73
C GLU A 125 28.30 5.32 -10.98
N ASP A 126 27.11 5.61 -10.44
CA ASP A 126 26.42 6.89 -10.53
C ASP A 126 26.92 7.93 -9.50
N GLY A 127 27.75 7.52 -8.53
CA GLY A 127 28.30 8.41 -7.52
C GLY A 127 27.49 8.53 -6.23
N LYS A 128 26.51 7.64 -6.00
CA LYS A 128 25.71 7.55 -4.78
C LYS A 128 26.45 6.80 -3.69
N ARG A 129 26.31 7.25 -2.44
CA ARG A 129 26.91 6.63 -1.26
C ARG A 129 26.18 5.33 -0.93
N LYS A 130 26.89 4.20 -0.98
CA LYS A 130 26.37 2.84 -0.74
C LYS A 130 26.43 2.45 0.74
N PHE A 131 25.32 2.01 1.29
CA PHE A 131 25.26 1.32 2.57
C PHE A 131 24.73 -0.08 2.33
N LEU A 132 25.61 -1.08 2.29
CA LEU A 132 25.25 -2.47 1.99
C LEU A 132 25.03 -3.24 3.29
N SER A 133 23.84 -3.79 3.51
CA SER A 133 23.45 -4.48 4.76
C SER A 133 23.86 -3.71 6.03
N ALA A 134 23.65 -2.40 6.04
CA ALA A 134 24.00 -1.53 7.15
C ALA A 134 22.79 -1.29 8.05
N ASN A 135 23.01 -1.27 9.37
CA ASN A 135 21.98 -0.84 10.31
C ASN A 135 21.90 0.69 10.42
N ALA A 136 20.84 1.21 11.05
CA ALA A 136 20.63 2.65 11.19
C ALA A 136 21.79 3.36 11.90
N GLY A 137 22.35 2.76 12.96
CA GLY A 137 23.48 3.32 13.69
C GLY A 137 24.74 3.46 12.82
N GLN A 138 25.04 2.45 12.01
CA GLN A 138 26.14 2.49 11.04
C GLN A 138 25.94 3.60 10.02
N ILE A 139 24.74 3.71 9.43
CA ILE A 139 24.43 4.72 8.41
C ILE A 139 24.61 6.13 8.97
N LEU A 140 23.93 6.43 10.09
CA LEU A 140 23.90 7.78 10.66
C LEU A 140 25.27 8.21 11.19
N ALA A 141 25.98 7.32 11.88
CA ALA A 141 27.31 7.61 12.40
C ALA A 141 28.32 7.83 11.26
N THR A 142 28.24 7.03 10.19
CA THR A 142 29.12 7.16 9.02
C THR A 142 28.92 8.50 8.34
N VAL A 143 27.68 8.88 8.01
CA VAL A 143 27.39 10.16 7.33
C VAL A 143 27.87 11.35 8.15
N LEU A 144 27.65 11.36 9.47
CA LEU A 144 28.15 12.42 10.34
C LEU A 144 29.69 12.46 10.37
N SER A 145 30.34 11.29 10.49
CA SER A 145 31.81 11.21 10.54
C SER A 145 32.47 11.63 9.24
N GLU A 146 31.92 11.23 8.09
CA GLU A 146 32.44 11.61 6.77
C GLU A 146 32.30 13.11 6.54
N ALA A 147 31.14 13.70 6.88
CA ALA A 147 30.93 15.14 6.74
C ALA A 147 31.87 15.97 7.65
N ARG A 148 32.06 15.54 8.91
CA ARG A 148 33.01 16.17 9.84
C ARG A 148 34.47 15.98 9.44
N GLY A 149 34.81 14.86 8.79
CA GLY A 149 36.14 14.64 8.23
C GLY A 149 36.48 15.57 7.06
N LEU A 150 35.46 16.12 6.39
CA LEU A 150 35.65 17.08 5.30
C LEU A 150 35.62 18.55 5.77
N VAL A 151 34.80 18.86 6.78
CA VAL A 151 34.63 20.22 7.31
C VAL A 151 34.93 20.21 8.80
N ASP A 152 36.10 20.76 9.16
CA ASP A 152 36.51 20.92 10.55
C ASP A 152 35.49 21.76 11.33
N GLY A 153 35.07 21.24 12.50
CA GLY A 153 34.11 21.92 13.36
C GLY A 153 32.66 21.88 12.87
N LEU A 154 32.30 21.00 11.91
CA LEU A 154 30.91 20.87 11.45
C LEU A 154 29.98 20.39 12.58
N VAL A 155 28.99 21.23 12.90
CA VAL A 155 27.93 21.01 13.92
C VAL A 155 28.49 20.48 15.26
N PRO A 156 29.39 21.23 15.93
CA PRO A 156 30.23 20.68 16.98
C PRO A 156 29.46 20.22 18.20
N GLY A 157 28.31 20.85 18.52
CA GLY A 157 27.49 20.44 19.65
C GLY A 157 26.59 19.22 19.42
N VAL A 158 26.41 18.73 18.18
CA VAL A 158 25.57 17.53 17.93
C VAL A 158 26.31 16.27 18.37
N GLU A 159 25.82 15.62 19.43
CA GLU A 159 26.38 14.37 19.94
C GLU A 159 25.52 13.16 19.56
N LEU A 160 26.12 11.98 19.43
CA LEU A 160 25.37 10.75 19.15
C LEU A 160 25.01 10.01 20.46
N GLY A 161 23.72 9.71 20.60
CA GLY A 161 23.10 8.91 21.65
C GLY A 161 23.30 7.41 21.50
N PHE A 162 23.85 6.97 20.38
CA PHE A 162 23.91 5.56 19.98
C PHE A 162 25.30 5.26 19.40
N THR A 163 25.53 3.98 19.09
CA THR A 163 26.76 3.50 18.46
C THR A 163 26.42 2.73 17.18
N PRO A 164 27.40 2.45 16.30
CA PRO A 164 27.18 1.58 15.13
C PRO A 164 26.64 0.18 15.47
N THR A 165 26.79 -0.28 16.70
CA THR A 165 26.38 -1.63 17.14
C THR A 165 25.17 -1.65 18.08
N ARG A 166 24.87 -0.54 18.75
CA ARG A 166 23.79 -0.45 19.75
C ARG A 166 23.03 0.86 19.64
N ASP A 167 21.72 0.78 19.82
CA ASP A 167 20.82 1.92 19.87
C ASP A 167 20.93 2.72 21.18
N SER A 168 20.21 3.82 21.29
CA SER A 168 20.25 4.70 22.47
C SER A 168 19.65 4.11 23.74
N ALA A 169 18.88 3.02 23.63
CA ALA A 169 18.40 2.25 24.78
C ALA A 169 19.37 1.11 25.16
N GLY A 170 20.50 0.98 24.45
CA GLY A 170 21.52 -0.03 24.69
C GLY A 170 21.24 -1.38 24.02
N HIS A 171 20.17 -1.51 23.23
CA HIS A 171 19.84 -2.74 22.50
C HIS A 171 20.63 -2.84 21.20
N ALA A 172 20.85 -4.05 20.71
CA ALA A 172 21.43 -4.23 19.36
C ALA A 172 20.43 -3.76 18.29
N TRP A 173 20.93 -3.29 17.16
CA TRP A 173 20.09 -2.95 16.01
C TRP A 173 19.42 -4.20 15.45
N THR A 174 18.10 -4.16 15.29
CA THR A 174 17.30 -5.33 14.91
C THR A 174 17.24 -5.58 13.40
N LYS A 175 17.50 -4.56 12.59
CA LYS A 175 17.36 -4.58 11.12
C LYS A 175 18.61 -4.02 10.43
N THR A 176 18.99 -4.61 9.32
CA THR A 176 19.99 -4.10 8.38
C THR A 176 19.35 -3.86 7.02
N HIS A 177 19.88 -2.88 6.28
CA HIS A 177 19.31 -2.44 5.00
C HIS A 177 20.40 -2.15 3.97
N THR A 178 20.06 -2.37 2.71
CA THR A 178 20.88 -1.94 1.57
C THR A 178 20.29 -0.66 1.00
N LEU A 179 20.96 0.48 1.21
CA LEU A 179 20.48 1.82 0.85
C LEU A 179 21.54 2.60 0.08
N TYR A 180 21.09 3.48 -0.81
CA TYR A 180 21.92 4.34 -1.63
C TYR A 180 21.45 5.77 -1.44
N PHE A 181 22.36 6.68 -1.10
CA PHE A 181 22.02 8.10 -0.95
C PHE A 181 22.80 8.94 -1.96
N GLU A 182 22.07 9.81 -2.65
CA GLU A 182 22.69 10.84 -3.49
C GLU A 182 23.58 11.76 -2.65
N PRO A 183 24.71 12.24 -3.20
CA PRO A 183 25.46 13.33 -2.59
C PRO A 183 24.55 14.54 -2.28
N GLY A 184 24.76 15.16 -1.12
CA GLY A 184 23.98 16.32 -0.68
C GLY A 184 22.70 16.00 0.10
N VAL A 185 22.26 14.74 0.18
CA VAL A 185 21.15 14.35 1.06
C VAL A 185 21.54 14.59 2.52
N SER A 186 20.70 15.30 3.28
CA SER A 186 20.98 15.64 4.68
C SER A 186 20.73 14.48 5.66
N LEU A 187 21.44 14.46 6.78
CA LEU A 187 21.27 13.50 7.87
C LEU A 187 19.85 13.57 8.44
N LEU A 188 19.26 14.78 8.51
CA LEU A 188 17.85 14.96 8.84
C LEU A 188 16.92 14.21 7.87
N THR A 189 17.18 14.32 6.57
CA THR A 189 16.39 13.62 5.55
C THR A 189 16.54 12.10 5.69
N ILE A 190 17.75 11.62 5.98
CA ILE A 190 18.01 10.20 6.25
C ILE A 190 17.24 9.74 7.50
N LEU A 191 17.30 10.48 8.60
CA LEU A 191 16.53 10.20 9.83
C LEU A 191 15.03 10.11 9.54
N GLN A 192 14.46 11.10 8.84
CA GLN A 192 13.05 11.13 8.45
C GLN A 192 12.67 9.94 7.57
N ASN A 193 13.56 9.50 6.67
CA ASN A 193 13.32 8.34 5.81
C ASN A 193 13.35 7.03 6.58
N LEU A 194 14.31 6.87 7.50
CA LEU A 194 14.42 5.66 8.34
C LEU A 194 13.25 5.56 9.33
N SER A 195 12.83 6.68 9.94
CA SER A 195 11.68 6.69 10.85
C SER A 195 10.35 6.55 10.12
N GLY A 196 10.20 7.18 8.95
CA GLY A 196 9.01 7.06 8.11
C GLY A 196 8.75 5.64 7.60
N GLN A 197 9.80 4.83 7.48
CA GLN A 197 9.72 3.40 7.12
C GLN A 197 9.57 2.48 8.34
N GLY A 198 9.47 3.02 9.56
CA GLY A 198 9.35 2.23 10.78
C GLY A 198 10.61 1.42 11.13
N PHE A 199 11.80 1.93 10.77
CA PHE A 199 13.06 1.31 11.18
C PHE A 199 13.54 1.82 12.53
N VAL A 200 13.37 3.12 12.80
CA VAL A 200 13.82 3.77 14.03
C VAL A 200 12.83 4.81 14.54
N ASP A 201 12.89 5.10 15.84
CA ASP A 201 12.36 6.33 16.43
C ASP A 201 13.55 7.20 16.90
N TRP A 202 13.43 8.53 16.81
CA TRP A 202 14.49 9.47 17.18
C TRP A 202 13.98 10.76 17.84
N TRP A 203 14.82 11.34 18.69
CA TRP A 203 14.62 12.61 19.38
C TRP A 203 15.97 13.19 19.84
N PHE A 204 15.95 14.40 20.39
CA PHE A 204 17.09 15.01 21.05
C PHE A 204 16.90 15.06 22.57
N GLU A 205 17.93 14.69 23.31
CA GLU A 205 18.07 14.96 24.75
C GLU A 205 19.21 15.96 24.91
N GLY A 206 18.88 17.22 25.23
CA GLY A 206 19.87 18.28 25.13
C GLY A 206 20.35 18.44 23.69
N ARG A 207 21.67 18.34 23.51
CA ARG A 207 22.33 18.38 22.20
C ARG A 207 22.64 16.98 21.63
N ARG A 208 22.18 15.93 22.30
CA ARG A 208 22.45 14.54 21.95
C ARG A 208 21.30 13.94 21.14
N LEU A 209 21.60 13.48 19.92
CA LEU A 209 20.67 12.76 19.05
C LEU A 209 20.47 11.33 19.54
N MET A 210 19.29 11.04 20.05
CA MET A 210 18.87 9.72 20.51
C MET A 210 18.14 9.00 19.38
N VAL A 211 18.52 7.74 19.13
CA VAL A 211 17.90 6.90 18.10
C VAL A 211 17.75 5.48 18.65
N VAL A 212 16.54 4.95 18.58
CA VAL A 212 16.20 3.59 19.06
C VAL A 212 15.57 2.77 17.94
N ASN A 213 15.59 1.44 18.07
CA ASN A 213 14.79 0.59 17.18
C ASN A 213 13.30 1.03 17.23
N ALA A 214 12.59 1.01 16.10
CA ALA A 214 11.19 1.41 16.07
C ALA A 214 10.35 0.62 17.10
N GLU A 215 9.41 1.31 17.74
CA GLU A 215 8.50 0.75 18.75
C GLU A 215 9.18 0.22 20.04
N SER A 216 10.49 0.41 20.20
CA SER A 216 11.21 0.02 21.41
C SER A 216 10.94 0.92 22.62
N ARG A 217 10.28 2.08 22.44
CA ARG A 217 9.73 2.87 23.56
C ARG A 217 8.63 2.07 24.22
N THR A 218 8.99 1.39 25.31
CA THR A 218 8.08 0.64 26.16
C THR A 218 6.94 1.52 26.67
N LYS A 219 5.73 0.97 26.66
CA LYS A 219 4.51 1.53 27.26
C LYS A 219 4.82 2.13 28.65
N PRO A 220 4.41 3.37 28.96
CA PRO A 220 4.49 3.87 30.32
C PRO A 220 3.80 2.89 31.29
N SER A 221 4.37 2.69 32.47
CA SER A 221 3.81 1.83 33.52
C SER A 221 2.46 2.33 34.08
N LYS A 222 2.03 3.52 33.65
CA LYS A 222 0.74 4.13 33.96
C LYS A 222 0.05 4.46 32.63
N GLN A 223 -1.00 3.73 32.28
CA GLN A 223 -1.86 4.09 31.15
C GLN A 223 -2.62 5.37 31.53
N THR A 224 -2.07 6.54 31.21
CA THR A 224 -2.76 7.82 31.42
C THR A 224 -3.97 7.87 30.49
N LEU A 225 -5.15 8.02 31.08
CA LEU A 225 -6.40 8.19 30.35
C LEU A 225 -6.56 9.66 29.98
N ILE A 226 -6.57 9.96 28.68
CA ILE A 226 -6.93 11.28 28.17
C ILE A 226 -8.46 11.40 28.16
N PRO A 227 -9.06 12.26 29.01
CA PRO A 227 -10.51 12.32 29.18
C PRO A 227 -11.22 13.03 28.02
N LEU A 228 -12.52 12.73 27.87
CA LEU A 228 -13.43 13.48 27.01
C LEU A 228 -13.55 14.95 27.49
N GLY A 229 -13.84 15.87 26.57
CA GLY A 229 -14.07 17.29 26.88
C GLY A 229 -12.90 18.23 26.56
N ALA A 230 -12.22 18.00 25.44
CA ALA A 230 -11.32 19.03 24.88
C ALA A 230 -12.12 20.29 24.54
N SER A 231 -11.49 21.46 24.67
CA SER A 231 -12.07 22.74 24.23
C SER A 231 -12.32 22.75 22.72
N GLU A 232 -11.49 22.02 21.96
CA GLU A 232 -11.64 21.70 20.55
C GLU A 232 -11.10 20.28 20.33
N ALA A 233 -11.90 19.39 19.74
CA ALA A 233 -11.49 18.05 19.32
C ALA A 233 -11.85 17.81 17.86
N PRO A 234 -11.13 18.40 16.88
CA PRO A 234 -11.30 18.03 15.49
C PRO A 234 -10.81 16.58 15.33
N VAL A 235 -11.75 15.68 15.02
CA VAL A 235 -11.43 14.35 14.53
C VAL A 235 -11.27 14.47 13.03
N ARG A 236 -10.04 14.33 12.54
CA ARG A 236 -9.79 14.20 11.11
C ARG A 236 -9.60 12.72 10.81
N SER A 237 -10.51 12.14 10.04
CA SER A 237 -10.32 10.82 9.46
C SER A 237 -9.98 10.95 7.98
N THR A 238 -9.07 10.13 7.49
CA THR A 238 -8.78 10.07 6.05
C THR A 238 -8.66 8.64 5.56
N ILE A 239 -9.34 8.40 4.45
CA ILE A 239 -9.25 7.21 3.62
C ILE A 239 -8.34 7.42 2.41
N GLY A 240 -7.80 8.63 2.21
CA GLY A 240 -6.92 8.97 1.08
C GLY A 240 -5.57 8.26 1.11
N GLY A 241 -5.18 7.74 2.27
CA GLY A 241 -3.97 6.93 2.46
C GLY A 241 -4.19 5.42 2.32
N LEU A 242 -5.38 4.96 1.92
CA LEU A 242 -5.63 3.54 1.72
C LEU A 242 -4.84 3.02 0.53
N ILE A 243 -4.16 1.88 0.70
CA ILE A 243 -3.34 1.23 -0.33
C ILE A 243 -3.77 -0.23 -0.43
N HIS A 244 -4.24 -0.63 -1.61
CA HIS A 244 -4.72 -1.98 -1.86
C HIS A 244 -3.68 -2.83 -2.59
N THR A 245 -2.83 -2.19 -3.38
CA THR A 245 -1.72 -2.82 -4.11
C THR A 245 -0.50 -1.92 -4.00
N ALA A 246 0.66 -2.50 -3.69
CA ALA A 246 1.91 -1.79 -3.75
C ALA A 246 2.91 -2.54 -4.63
N LEU A 247 3.59 -1.78 -5.49
CA LEU A 247 4.62 -2.25 -6.40
C LEU A 247 5.95 -1.69 -5.91
N LEU A 248 6.99 -2.50 -5.83
CA LEU A 248 8.36 -2.02 -5.63
C LEU A 248 9.16 -2.31 -6.90
N VAL A 249 9.67 -1.24 -7.51
CA VAL A 249 10.63 -1.30 -8.61
C VAL A 249 12.03 -1.25 -7.99
N GLY A 250 12.74 -2.37 -8.07
CA GLY A 250 14.14 -2.48 -7.65
C GLY A 250 15.10 -2.29 -8.81
N ASP A 251 16.34 -2.74 -8.61
CA ASP A 251 17.36 -2.72 -9.66
C ASP A 251 17.08 -3.79 -10.73
N GLU A 252 17.75 -3.66 -11.88
CA GLU A 252 17.76 -4.66 -12.96
C GLU A 252 16.36 -4.94 -13.57
N GLY A 253 15.40 -4.01 -13.39
CA GLY A 253 14.04 -4.16 -13.91
C GLY A 253 13.13 -5.06 -13.07
N ASN A 254 13.58 -5.48 -11.88
CA ASN A 254 12.76 -6.27 -10.97
C ASN A 254 11.59 -5.45 -10.42
N VAL A 255 10.38 -5.99 -10.53
CA VAL A 255 9.17 -5.38 -9.99
C VAL A 255 8.45 -6.41 -9.13
N TRP A 256 8.37 -6.15 -7.84
CA TRP A 256 7.60 -6.98 -6.91
C TRP A 256 6.25 -6.34 -6.65
N ARG A 257 5.20 -7.13 -6.72
CA ARG A 257 3.83 -6.71 -6.44
C ARG A 257 3.33 -7.46 -5.22
N VAL A 258 2.78 -6.73 -4.25
CA VAL A 258 2.01 -7.33 -3.16
C VAL A 258 0.67 -6.60 -3.07
N ASP A 259 -0.39 -7.39 -2.88
CA ASP A 259 -1.74 -6.90 -2.65
C ASP A 259 -2.02 -6.97 -1.15
N ASN A 260 -2.72 -5.96 -0.61
CA ASN A 260 -3.15 -5.93 0.78
C ASN A 260 -4.16 -7.06 1.05
N SER A 261 -4.21 -7.54 2.29
CA SER A 261 -5.13 -8.60 2.69
C SER A 261 -6.61 -8.22 2.48
N ALA A 262 -7.45 -9.22 2.24
CA ALA A 262 -8.88 -9.05 1.98
C ALA A 262 -9.58 -8.47 3.23
N GLY A 263 -9.77 -7.16 3.26
CA GLY A 263 -10.35 -6.45 4.41
C GLY A 263 -10.16 -4.94 4.39
N THR A 264 -9.22 -4.43 3.59
CA THR A 264 -9.01 -2.98 3.40
C THR A 264 -10.24 -2.35 2.71
N PRO A 265 -10.89 -1.33 3.30
CA PRO A 265 -12.05 -0.67 2.68
C PRO A 265 -11.68 -0.06 1.32
N ALA A 266 -12.42 -0.42 0.27
CA ALA A 266 -12.20 0.07 -1.10
C ALA A 266 -13.36 0.96 -1.59
N PRO A 267 -13.74 2.05 -0.89
CA PRO A 267 -14.95 2.82 -1.21
C PRO A 267 -14.94 3.42 -2.62
N TRP A 268 -13.75 3.64 -3.20
CA TRP A 268 -13.54 4.16 -4.55
C TRP A 268 -12.86 3.13 -5.49
N GLY A 269 -12.86 1.85 -5.12
CA GLY A 269 -12.08 0.80 -5.78
C GLY A 269 -10.67 0.63 -5.20
N LYS A 270 -9.89 -0.30 -5.78
CA LYS A 270 -8.53 -0.61 -5.32
C LYS A 270 -7.56 0.50 -5.77
N THR A 271 -6.87 1.10 -4.82
CA THR A 271 -5.78 2.07 -5.03
C THR A 271 -4.43 1.37 -5.09
N MET A 272 -3.48 1.97 -5.81
CA MET A 272 -2.15 1.42 -6.02
C MET A 272 -1.06 2.45 -5.73
N LYS A 273 0.05 2.00 -5.13
CA LYS A 273 1.27 2.80 -4.91
C LYS A 273 2.49 2.12 -5.54
N VAL A 274 3.32 2.90 -6.22
CA VAL A 274 4.61 2.42 -6.75
C VAL A 274 5.73 3.02 -5.91
N LEU A 275 6.57 2.15 -5.35
CA LEU A 275 7.81 2.44 -4.66
C LEU A 275 8.95 2.21 -5.66
N THR A 276 9.91 3.12 -5.72
CA THR A 276 11.12 2.93 -6.53
C THR A 276 12.29 2.96 -5.55
N GLN A 277 13.04 1.88 -5.47
CA GLN A 277 14.11 1.72 -4.50
C GLN A 277 15.34 1.11 -5.16
N GLY A 278 16.37 1.93 -5.36
CA GLY A 278 17.68 1.46 -5.82
C GLY A 278 18.34 0.57 -4.77
N GLY A 279 18.96 -0.53 -5.18
CA GLY A 279 19.68 -1.46 -4.31
C GLY A 279 18.89 -2.69 -3.83
N VAL A 280 17.59 -2.77 -4.13
CA VAL A 280 16.76 -3.93 -3.73
C VAL A 280 16.83 -4.97 -4.84
N LYS A 281 17.49 -6.10 -4.55
CA LYS A 281 17.66 -7.24 -5.46
C LYS A 281 16.92 -8.51 -4.99
N GLU A 282 16.58 -8.59 -3.70
CA GLU A 282 15.97 -9.76 -3.08
C GLU A 282 14.46 -9.57 -2.86
N GLU A 283 13.68 -10.57 -3.22
CA GLU A 283 12.23 -10.58 -3.05
C GLU A 283 11.79 -10.44 -1.59
N ARG A 284 12.53 -11.02 -0.64
CA ARG A 284 12.19 -10.93 0.79
C ARG A 284 12.23 -9.48 1.29
N THR A 285 13.31 -8.76 0.98
CA THR A 285 13.47 -7.34 1.32
C THR A 285 12.42 -6.48 0.63
N ALA A 286 12.14 -6.76 -0.65
CA ALA A 286 11.09 -6.07 -1.39
C ALA A 286 9.71 -6.31 -0.76
N ARG A 287 9.37 -7.55 -0.41
CA ARG A 287 8.10 -7.91 0.24
C ARG A 287 7.97 -7.28 1.62
N GLU A 288 9.02 -7.25 2.42
CA GLU A 288 9.01 -6.59 3.73
C GLU A 288 8.76 -5.08 3.60
N MET A 289 9.39 -4.41 2.63
CA MET A 289 9.15 -2.98 2.34
C MET A 289 7.73 -2.73 1.82
N ILE A 290 7.25 -3.56 0.91
CA ILE A 290 5.89 -3.45 0.36
C ILE A 290 4.86 -3.72 1.46
N GLN A 291 5.07 -4.72 2.31
CA GLN A 291 4.14 -5.07 3.38
C GLN A 291 4.04 -3.96 4.42
N ALA A 292 5.15 -3.32 4.80
CA ALA A 292 5.11 -2.16 5.69
C ALA A 292 4.25 -1.01 5.15
N GLU A 293 4.33 -0.76 3.84
CA GLU A 293 3.52 0.27 3.18
C GLU A 293 2.03 -0.13 3.07
N LEU A 294 1.75 -1.41 2.80
CA LEU A 294 0.38 -1.94 2.76
C LEU A 294 -0.28 -1.94 4.15
N ASP A 295 0.45 -2.32 5.19
CA ASP A 295 -0.04 -2.30 6.56
C ASP A 295 -0.37 -0.86 6.99
N ALA A 296 0.50 0.09 6.65
CA ALA A 296 0.25 1.52 6.86
C ALA A 296 -0.96 2.07 6.07
N GLY A 297 -1.30 1.46 4.93
CA GLY A 297 -2.44 1.82 4.08
C GLY A 297 -3.67 0.92 4.22
N SER A 298 -3.74 0.05 5.23
CA SER A 298 -4.80 -0.97 5.36
C SER A 298 -6.08 -0.48 6.05
N ARG A 299 -6.02 0.65 6.75
CA ARG A 299 -7.11 1.19 7.57
C ARG A 299 -7.29 2.68 7.39
N GLU A 300 -8.53 3.15 7.60
CA GLU A 300 -8.81 4.57 7.77
C GLU A 300 -7.98 5.08 8.94
N ARG A 301 -7.26 6.18 8.71
CA ARG A 301 -6.37 6.75 9.71
C ARG A 301 -7.09 7.90 10.41
N PHE A 302 -6.88 8.03 11.71
CA PHE A 302 -7.47 9.09 12.55
C PHE A 302 -6.37 9.95 13.18
N GLU A 303 -6.52 11.27 13.08
CA GLU A 303 -5.75 12.25 13.83
C GLU A 303 -6.70 12.88 14.84
N TYR A 304 -6.34 12.80 16.11
CA TYR A 304 -7.06 13.48 17.18
C TYR A 304 -6.21 14.66 17.66
N THR A 305 -6.74 15.87 17.53
CA THR A 305 -6.19 17.01 18.27
C THR A 305 -6.99 17.17 19.55
N TRP A 306 -6.31 17.25 20.69
CA TRP A 306 -6.93 17.41 22.01
C TRP A 306 -6.25 18.55 22.75
N GLN A 307 -7.01 19.48 23.35
CA GLN A 307 -6.45 20.63 24.06
C GLN A 307 -7.16 20.93 25.39
N LYS A 308 -6.39 21.29 26.42
CA LYS A 308 -6.86 21.80 27.72
C LYS A 308 -5.84 22.72 28.43
N PRO A 309 -6.27 23.58 29.37
CA PRO A 309 -5.38 24.21 30.35
C PRO A 309 -4.65 23.15 31.19
N VAL A 310 -3.36 23.37 31.48
CA VAL A 310 -2.57 22.42 32.29
C VAL A 310 -3.05 22.36 33.74
N ALA A 311 -3.62 23.45 34.25
CA ALA A 311 -4.22 23.50 35.59
C ALA A 311 -5.43 22.57 35.77
N ASP A 312 -6.06 22.13 34.67
CA ASP A 312 -7.24 21.25 34.68
C ASP A 312 -6.86 19.77 34.51
N LEU A 313 -5.57 19.41 34.64
CA LEU A 313 -5.05 18.07 34.40
C LEU A 313 -4.62 17.38 35.70
N ASP A 314 -4.93 16.10 35.79
CA ASP A 314 -4.45 15.21 36.86
C ASP A 314 -3.08 14.59 36.54
N TRP A 315 -2.44 15.00 35.44
CA TRP A 315 -1.15 14.54 34.97
C TRP A 315 -0.35 15.71 34.40
N THR A 316 0.98 15.59 34.42
CA THR A 316 1.90 16.66 34.03
C THR A 316 2.44 16.42 32.62
N PRO A 317 2.11 17.26 31.61
CA PRO A 317 2.68 17.14 30.28
C PRO A 317 4.21 17.17 30.28
N LEU A 318 4.83 16.40 29.37
CA LEU A 318 6.28 16.20 29.26
C LEU A 318 6.94 15.45 30.43
N VAL A 319 6.21 15.18 31.52
CA VAL A 319 6.67 14.33 32.63
C VAL A 319 5.96 12.98 32.59
N ASP A 320 4.64 12.99 32.71
CA ASP A 320 3.77 11.79 32.73
C ASP A 320 3.32 11.36 31.32
N VAL A 321 3.27 12.30 30.38
CA VAL A 321 2.90 12.05 28.97
C VAL A 321 3.87 12.79 28.06
N ARG A 322 4.64 12.05 27.26
CA ARG A 322 5.66 12.57 26.35
C ARG A 322 5.36 12.22 24.89
N PRO A 323 5.96 12.96 23.93
CA PRO A 323 5.95 12.54 22.52
C PRO A 323 6.52 11.13 22.37
N GLY A 324 5.80 10.26 21.67
CA GLY A 324 6.14 8.85 21.47
C GLY A 324 5.41 7.86 22.38
N ASP A 325 4.86 8.32 23.51
CA ASP A 325 4.17 7.45 24.47
C ASP A 325 2.82 6.94 23.95
N TRP A 326 2.41 5.78 24.45
CA TRP A 326 1.07 5.23 24.22
C TRP A 326 0.15 5.61 25.38
N VAL A 327 -0.96 6.27 25.08
CA VAL A 327 -1.97 6.71 26.04
C VAL A 327 -3.34 6.11 25.71
N SER A 328 -4.22 6.03 26.70
CA SER A 328 -5.60 5.61 26.46
C SER A 328 -6.43 6.84 26.12
N TYR A 329 -7.02 6.91 24.93
CA TYR A 329 -7.90 7.99 24.51
C TYR A 329 -9.35 7.52 24.49
N ARG A 330 -10.24 8.30 25.10
CA ARG A 330 -11.67 8.01 25.12
C ARG A 330 -12.34 8.67 23.91
N THR A 331 -12.78 7.85 22.95
CA THR A 331 -13.58 8.27 21.80
C THR A 331 -15.08 8.06 22.07
N ALA A 332 -15.94 8.51 21.15
CA ALA A 332 -17.38 8.21 21.18
C ALA A 332 -17.68 6.70 21.06
N HIS A 333 -16.74 5.91 20.57
CA HIS A 333 -16.89 4.47 20.30
C HIS A 333 -16.23 3.58 21.36
N GLY A 334 -15.53 4.14 22.34
CA GLY A 334 -14.87 3.39 23.40
C GLY A 334 -13.54 4.02 23.84
N VAL A 335 -12.77 3.29 24.63
CA VAL A 335 -11.38 3.66 24.97
C VAL A 335 -10.45 2.89 24.06
N GLU A 336 -9.54 3.58 23.37
CA GLU A 336 -8.56 2.96 22.49
C GLU A 336 -7.13 3.44 22.82
N PRO A 337 -6.10 2.59 22.60
CA PRO A 337 -4.72 3.00 22.73
C PRO A 337 -4.32 3.87 21.53
N VAL A 338 -3.80 5.06 21.81
CA VAL A 338 -3.31 5.99 20.79
C VAL A 338 -1.89 6.43 21.10
N ARG A 339 -1.10 6.69 20.06
CA ARG A 339 0.28 7.18 20.21
C ARG A 339 0.30 8.70 20.25
N VAL A 340 1.03 9.29 21.17
CA VAL A 340 1.26 10.75 21.22
C VAL A 340 2.31 11.12 20.18
N PHE A 341 1.94 11.84 19.13
CA PHE A 341 2.89 12.27 18.09
C PHE A 341 3.54 13.61 18.41
N GLN A 342 2.76 14.55 18.94
CA GLN A 342 3.25 15.87 19.29
C GLN A 342 2.58 16.36 20.58
N VAL A 343 3.38 16.98 21.44
CA VAL A 343 2.90 17.81 22.54
C VAL A 343 3.18 19.27 22.17
N THR A 344 2.18 20.13 22.27
CA THR A 344 2.31 21.58 22.08
C THR A 344 1.92 22.28 23.36
N LEU A 345 2.79 23.12 23.89
CA LEU A 345 2.52 23.94 25.07
C LEU A 345 2.44 25.41 24.64
N SER A 346 1.40 26.11 25.09
CA SER A 346 1.24 27.55 24.85
C SER A 346 1.05 28.26 26.20
N GLY A 347 1.88 29.25 26.49
CA GLY A 347 1.81 30.03 27.72
C GLY A 347 1.54 31.51 27.46
N THR A 348 0.62 32.08 28.24
CA THR A 348 0.36 33.54 28.31
C THR A 348 0.38 33.94 29.78
N GLY A 349 1.46 34.60 30.22
CA GLY A 349 1.74 34.76 31.65
C GLY A 349 1.82 33.41 32.38
N ARG A 350 1.07 33.24 33.49
CA ARG A 350 1.02 31.98 34.27
C ARG A 350 0.06 30.91 33.70
N ASN A 351 -0.72 31.25 32.67
CA ASN A 351 -1.70 30.33 32.10
C ASN A 351 -1.05 29.51 30.99
N VAL A 352 -0.86 28.21 31.22
CA VAL A 352 -0.31 27.27 30.22
C VAL A 352 -1.42 26.33 29.73
N LYS A 353 -1.51 26.18 28.41
CA LYS A 353 -2.38 25.22 27.73
C LYS A 353 -1.53 24.15 27.07
N VAL A 354 -2.01 22.91 27.10
CA VAL A 354 -1.43 21.80 26.34
C VAL A 354 -2.36 21.40 25.21
N ALA A 355 -1.80 21.14 24.04
CA ALA A 355 -2.44 20.46 22.95
C ALA A 355 -1.66 19.20 22.57
N LEU A 356 -2.36 18.09 22.36
CA LEU A 356 -1.82 16.81 21.95
C LEU A 356 -2.29 16.49 20.53
N THR A 357 -1.36 16.05 19.68
CA THR A 357 -1.67 15.39 18.40
C THR A 357 -1.49 13.90 18.60
N LEU A 358 -2.57 13.12 18.45
CA LEU A 358 -2.62 11.69 18.72
C LEU A 358 -2.84 10.89 17.42
N ASN A 359 -2.25 9.70 17.35
CA ASN A 359 -2.31 8.66 16.29
C ASN A 359 -1.67 8.97 14.93
N ASP A 360 -1.85 10.15 14.34
CA ASP A 360 -1.17 10.53 13.10
C ASP A 360 -1.09 12.06 12.99
N ARG A 361 -0.18 12.56 12.14
CA ARG A 361 -0.14 13.96 11.71
C ARG A 361 -0.42 13.97 10.21
N PHE A 362 -1.66 14.26 9.80
CA PHE A 362 -1.98 14.18 8.37
C PHE A 362 -1.31 15.26 7.53
N GLU A 363 -0.93 14.81 6.32
CA GLU A 363 -0.58 15.55 5.12
C GLU A 363 0.69 16.42 5.15
N ASP A 364 1.01 17.16 6.20
CA ASP A 364 2.06 18.19 6.05
C ASP A 364 3.49 17.62 6.11
N ALA A 365 3.76 16.62 6.95
CA ALA A 365 5.09 15.98 7.02
C ALA A 365 5.35 15.07 5.81
N GLN A 366 4.39 14.22 5.42
CA GLN A 366 4.52 13.34 4.25
C GLN A 366 4.49 14.10 2.93
N VAL A 367 3.70 15.17 2.77
CA VAL A 367 3.74 15.99 1.53
C VAL A 367 5.04 16.80 1.47
N ARG A 368 5.57 17.31 2.59
CA ARG A 368 6.90 17.92 2.61
C ARG A 368 8.01 16.90 2.34
N GLN A 369 7.91 15.69 2.90
CA GLN A 369 8.87 14.62 2.70
C GLN A 369 8.81 14.06 1.27
N VAL A 370 7.63 13.87 0.69
CA VAL A 370 7.44 13.50 -0.73
C VAL A 370 7.85 14.63 -1.65
N LYS A 371 7.64 15.91 -1.28
CA LYS A 371 8.17 17.07 -2.04
C LYS A 371 9.70 17.16 -1.94
N ARG A 372 10.31 16.82 -0.81
CA ARG A 372 11.77 16.73 -0.64
C ARG A 372 12.36 15.53 -1.39
N ILE A 373 11.75 14.35 -1.30
CA ILE A 373 12.11 13.14 -2.04
C ILE A 373 11.94 13.37 -3.55
N LYS A 374 10.84 13.97 -4.02
CA LYS A 374 10.68 14.36 -5.43
C LYS A 374 11.62 15.49 -5.85
N GLY A 375 12.02 16.37 -4.93
CA GLY A 375 13.05 17.38 -5.17
C GLY A 375 14.46 16.79 -5.32
N ILE A 376 14.73 15.66 -4.66
CA ILE A 376 15.99 14.90 -4.76
C ILE A 376 16.05 14.08 -6.07
N VAL A 377 14.92 13.71 -6.66
CA VAL A 377 14.88 12.97 -7.94
C VAL A 377 14.89 13.88 -9.18
N ASN A 378 14.88 15.21 -9.04
CA ASN A 378 14.84 16.14 -10.19
C ASN A 378 15.65 17.44 -10.00
N GLY A 379 16.77 17.39 -9.28
CA GLY A 379 17.70 18.50 -9.10
C GLY A 379 18.87 18.47 -10.09
N ALA A 380 18.65 19.00 -11.29
CA ALA A 380 19.63 19.60 -12.21
C ALA A 380 20.85 18.79 -12.69
N HIS A 381 20.86 18.41 -13.98
CA HIS A 381 21.98 18.69 -14.89
C HIS A 381 21.42 19.21 -16.21
N GLY A 382 21.28 20.52 -16.32
CA GLY A 382 21.37 21.19 -17.61
C GLY A 382 22.82 21.55 -17.79
N ASP A 383 23.56 20.75 -18.56
CA ASP A 383 24.91 21.13 -18.97
C ASP A 383 24.82 21.76 -20.36
N ALA A 384 25.04 23.07 -20.39
CA ALA A 384 25.17 23.83 -21.62
C ALA A 384 26.56 23.56 -22.18
N GLY A 385 26.61 22.98 -23.38
CA GLY A 385 27.86 22.70 -24.07
C GLY A 385 28.66 23.97 -24.38
N THR A 386 29.97 23.88 -24.19
CA THR A 386 31.07 24.15 -25.14
C THR A 386 32.31 23.51 -24.49
N GLY A 387 33.26 22.83 -25.13
CA GLY A 387 33.59 22.54 -26.51
C GLY A 387 35.08 22.20 -26.50
N SER A 388 35.44 20.94 -26.75
CA SER A 388 36.79 20.50 -27.14
C SER A 388 36.66 19.06 -27.61
N ALA A 389 36.73 18.84 -28.92
CA ALA A 389 36.84 17.52 -29.50
C ALA A 389 38.21 16.91 -29.17
N PRO A 390 38.28 15.62 -28.84
CA PRO A 390 39.45 14.82 -29.18
C PRO A 390 39.08 13.82 -30.27
N THR A 391 39.82 13.94 -31.36
CA THR A 391 40.24 12.91 -32.31
C THR A 391 39.68 11.50 -32.13
N LYS A 392 39.02 11.04 -33.19
CA LYS A 392 38.73 9.65 -33.53
C LYS A 392 39.86 8.72 -33.07
N ALA A 393 39.62 7.93 -32.04
CA ALA A 393 40.51 6.83 -31.66
C ALA A 393 40.26 5.66 -32.61
N ASP A 394 41.34 5.00 -33.01
CA ASP A 394 41.30 3.80 -33.83
C ASP A 394 40.44 2.71 -33.18
N LYS A 395 39.91 1.83 -34.04
CA LYS A 395 39.14 0.62 -33.73
C LYS A 395 39.89 -0.27 -32.73
N ALA A 396 39.81 0.04 -31.44
CA ALA A 396 40.52 -0.69 -30.39
C ALA A 396 39.81 -2.03 -30.10
N GLU A 397 40.55 -3.14 -30.23
CA GLU A 397 40.06 -4.48 -29.89
C GLU A 397 40.17 -4.69 -28.37
N PRO A 398 39.06 -4.99 -27.66
CA PRO A 398 39.10 -5.24 -26.22
C PRO A 398 40.02 -6.42 -25.85
N ALA A 399 40.72 -6.32 -24.72
CA ALA A 399 41.46 -7.46 -24.18
C ALA A 399 40.52 -8.62 -23.82
N GLN A 400 41.06 -9.85 -23.80
CA GLN A 400 40.31 -11.03 -23.38
C GLN A 400 39.87 -10.88 -21.91
N PRO A 401 38.59 -11.13 -21.56
CA PRO A 401 38.15 -11.20 -20.16
C PRO A 401 38.99 -12.21 -19.36
N VAL A 402 39.14 -11.97 -18.05
CA VAL A 402 39.91 -12.86 -17.14
C VAL A 402 39.11 -13.20 -15.89
N GLY A 403 39.60 -14.17 -15.10
CA GLY A 403 39.03 -14.48 -13.79
C GLY A 403 37.68 -15.19 -13.84
N LEU A 404 37.51 -16.14 -14.77
CA LEU A 404 36.28 -16.92 -14.89
C LEU A 404 36.04 -17.78 -13.63
N VAL A 405 34.92 -17.56 -12.96
CA VAL A 405 34.40 -18.40 -11.88
C VAL A 405 33.02 -18.87 -12.28
N ALA A 406 32.71 -20.14 -12.09
CA ALA A 406 31.39 -20.67 -12.42
C ALA A 406 30.90 -21.58 -11.30
N GLU A 407 29.71 -21.29 -10.80
CA GLU A 407 29.04 -22.06 -9.76
C GLU A 407 27.69 -22.54 -10.29
N SER A 408 27.20 -23.62 -9.72
CA SER A 408 25.90 -24.18 -10.07
C SER A 408 25.10 -24.51 -8.84
N GLU A 409 23.80 -24.28 -8.93
CA GLU A 409 22.82 -24.58 -7.89
C GLU A 409 21.65 -25.34 -8.50
N GLY A 410 21.14 -26.33 -7.80
CA GLY A 410 20.01 -27.15 -8.23
C GLY A 410 18.72 -26.69 -7.57
N TYR A 411 17.63 -26.64 -8.33
CA TYR A 411 16.31 -26.28 -7.81
C TYR A 411 15.21 -27.15 -8.43
N TRP A 412 14.06 -27.23 -7.77
CA TRP A 412 12.88 -27.92 -8.26
C TRP A 412 12.00 -26.97 -9.07
N GLU A 413 11.71 -27.33 -10.32
CA GLU A 413 10.72 -26.66 -11.17
C GLU A 413 9.52 -27.61 -11.33
N GLY A 414 8.53 -27.45 -10.45
CA GLY A 414 7.42 -28.40 -10.36
C GLY A 414 7.92 -29.79 -9.92
N ASP A 415 7.81 -30.78 -10.81
CA ASP A 415 8.27 -32.15 -10.59
C ASP A 415 9.61 -32.48 -11.28
N GLU A 416 10.21 -31.51 -11.99
CA GLU A 416 11.48 -31.65 -12.68
C GLU A 416 12.63 -31.02 -11.87
N ALA A 417 13.74 -31.75 -11.73
CA ALA A 417 14.97 -31.20 -11.16
C ALA A 417 15.69 -30.38 -12.24
N ARG A 418 15.94 -29.10 -11.94
CA ARG A 418 16.67 -28.15 -12.79
C ARG A 418 17.89 -27.64 -12.07
N SER A 419 18.73 -26.95 -12.82
CA SER A 419 19.92 -26.31 -12.30
C SER A 419 20.15 -24.98 -13.00
N LEU A 420 20.65 -24.02 -12.24
CA LEU A 420 21.16 -22.76 -12.74
C LEU A 420 22.69 -22.74 -12.65
N VAL A 421 23.29 -21.92 -13.50
CA VAL A 421 24.72 -21.67 -13.55
C VAL A 421 24.95 -20.17 -13.38
N ARG A 422 25.79 -19.82 -12.42
CA ARG A 422 26.27 -18.46 -12.18
C ARG A 422 27.69 -18.33 -12.72
N VAL A 423 27.92 -17.38 -13.60
CA VAL A 423 29.21 -17.12 -14.25
C VAL A 423 29.73 -15.75 -13.86
N GLY A 424 30.82 -15.72 -13.09
CA GLY A 424 31.58 -14.53 -12.74
C GLY A 424 32.85 -14.37 -13.60
N PHE A 425 33.22 -13.14 -13.94
CA PHE A 425 34.48 -12.78 -14.59
C PHE A 425 34.90 -11.36 -14.17
N SER A 426 36.10 -10.92 -14.56
CA SER A 426 36.61 -9.57 -14.27
C SER A 426 36.29 -8.60 -15.42
N PRO A 427 36.03 -7.31 -15.12
CA PRO A 427 35.74 -6.33 -16.16
C PRO A 427 36.99 -6.03 -16.99
N VAL A 428 36.82 -5.99 -18.31
CA VAL A 428 37.83 -5.54 -19.27
C VAL A 428 37.84 -4.01 -19.28
N THR A 429 38.97 -3.42 -18.92
CA THR A 429 39.18 -1.96 -18.89
C THR A 429 40.25 -1.50 -19.87
N LEU A 430 40.97 -2.45 -20.48
CA LEU A 430 42.09 -2.22 -21.39
C LEU A 430 41.85 -2.93 -22.73
N ASP A 431 42.36 -2.35 -23.81
CA ASP A 431 42.47 -2.99 -25.12
C ASP A 431 43.69 -3.94 -25.16
N VAL A 432 43.85 -4.69 -26.27
CA VAL A 432 44.98 -5.62 -26.46
C VAL A 432 46.36 -4.94 -26.48
N HIS A 433 46.41 -3.61 -26.57
CA HIS A 433 47.63 -2.80 -26.55
C HIS A 433 47.88 -2.09 -25.22
N GLY A 434 47.01 -2.30 -24.21
CA GLY A 434 47.14 -1.73 -22.87
C GLY A 434 46.58 -0.31 -22.72
N LEU A 435 45.79 0.18 -23.69
CA LEU A 435 45.10 1.47 -23.62
C LEU A 435 43.70 1.31 -23.03
N ALA A 436 43.20 2.35 -22.35
CA ALA A 436 41.87 2.31 -21.75
C ALA A 436 40.77 2.20 -22.82
N ILE A 437 39.86 1.24 -22.66
CA ILE A 437 38.75 1.00 -23.59
C ILE A 437 37.42 0.93 -22.85
N ARG A 438 36.36 1.43 -23.49
CA ARG A 438 34.98 1.29 -23.00
C ARG A 438 34.32 0.06 -23.63
N ILE A 439 33.85 -0.85 -22.79
CA ILE A 439 33.05 -2.01 -23.20
C ILE A 439 31.58 -1.59 -23.26
N ALA A 440 30.90 -1.95 -24.34
CA ALA A 440 29.47 -1.74 -24.50
C ALA A 440 28.66 -2.88 -23.90
N GLU A 441 29.12 -4.12 -24.06
CA GLU A 441 28.51 -5.30 -23.49
C GLU A 441 29.45 -6.50 -23.44
N TYR A 442 29.09 -7.50 -22.65
CA TYR A 442 29.67 -8.83 -22.65
C TYR A 442 28.66 -9.83 -23.21
N GLU A 443 29.08 -10.65 -24.15
CA GLU A 443 28.33 -11.80 -24.63
C GLU A 443 28.76 -13.03 -23.82
N VAL A 444 27.85 -13.53 -22.98
CA VAL A 444 28.08 -14.69 -22.11
C VAL A 444 27.24 -15.85 -22.62
N ASN A 445 27.90 -16.88 -23.13
CA ASN A 445 27.26 -18.11 -23.57
C ASN A 445 27.46 -19.19 -22.51
N VAL A 446 26.37 -19.79 -22.03
CA VAL A 446 26.37 -20.92 -21.11
C VAL A 446 25.56 -22.05 -21.74
N GLY A 447 26.21 -23.12 -22.17
CA GLY A 447 25.55 -24.32 -22.73
C GLY A 447 24.74 -24.06 -24.00
N GLY A 448 25.10 -23.06 -24.80
CA GLY A 448 24.37 -22.65 -26.00
C GLY A 448 23.35 -21.54 -25.78
N LYS A 449 23.10 -21.12 -24.53
CA LYS A 449 22.26 -19.98 -24.19
C LYS A 449 23.11 -18.72 -24.09
N VAL A 450 22.86 -17.73 -24.95
CA VAL A 450 23.61 -16.46 -25.00
C VAL A 450 22.86 -15.38 -24.23
N VAL A 451 23.58 -14.67 -23.35
CA VAL A 451 23.10 -13.53 -22.58
C VAL A 451 24.03 -12.34 -22.79
N HIS A 452 23.45 -11.18 -23.12
CA HIS A 452 24.19 -9.93 -23.27
C HIS A 452 24.13 -9.13 -21.97
N SER A 453 25.29 -8.77 -21.41
CA SER A 453 25.41 -8.01 -20.16
C SER A 453 26.13 -6.68 -20.38
N LYS A 454 25.45 -5.55 -20.14
CA LYS A 454 26.00 -4.20 -20.39
C LYS A 454 26.82 -3.61 -19.25
N SER A 455 26.67 -4.13 -18.04
CA SER A 455 27.27 -3.54 -16.83
C SER A 455 27.70 -4.57 -15.78
N HIS A 456 27.39 -5.86 -15.95
CA HIS A 456 27.65 -6.88 -14.93
C HIS A 456 28.64 -7.93 -15.43
N THR A 457 29.61 -8.27 -14.59
CA THR A 457 30.52 -9.40 -14.82
C THR A 457 30.11 -10.65 -14.06
N ASN A 458 28.85 -10.73 -13.63
CA ASN A 458 28.24 -11.90 -13.01
C ASN A 458 26.89 -12.16 -13.68
N VAL A 459 26.77 -13.27 -14.41
CA VAL A 459 25.60 -13.61 -15.22
C VAL A 459 25.02 -14.94 -14.75
N LEU A 460 23.71 -14.97 -14.52
CA LEU A 460 22.97 -16.18 -14.16
C LEU A 460 22.23 -16.71 -15.38
N VAL A 461 22.40 -17.99 -15.67
CA VAL A 461 21.67 -18.70 -16.73
C VAL A 461 21.01 -19.94 -16.13
N ASP A 462 19.72 -20.10 -16.34
CA ASP A 462 18.89 -21.12 -15.69
C ASP A 462 18.46 -22.25 -16.65
N GLY A 463 17.64 -23.17 -16.13
CA GLY A 463 16.95 -24.19 -16.93
C GLY A 463 17.86 -25.28 -17.50
N PHE A 464 18.98 -25.59 -16.84
CA PHE A 464 19.83 -26.71 -17.21
C PHE A 464 19.39 -28.00 -16.53
N THR A 465 19.62 -29.14 -17.18
CA THR A 465 19.47 -30.45 -16.54
C THR A 465 20.62 -30.66 -15.54
N PRO A 466 20.34 -31.07 -14.28
CA PRO A 466 21.36 -31.39 -13.29
C PRO A 466 22.34 -32.49 -13.72
N ASN A 467 23.52 -32.49 -13.11
CA ASN A 467 24.60 -33.47 -13.31
C ASN A 467 25.09 -33.56 -14.77
N LYS A 468 25.08 -32.44 -15.50
CA LYS A 468 25.59 -32.32 -16.87
C LYS A 468 26.69 -31.27 -16.93
N GLY A 469 27.74 -31.55 -17.69
CA GLY A 469 28.83 -30.59 -17.90
C GLY A 469 28.46 -29.56 -18.97
N VAL A 470 28.40 -28.29 -18.61
CA VAL A 470 28.00 -27.16 -19.45
C VAL A 470 29.21 -26.28 -19.77
N SER A 471 29.41 -25.94 -21.04
CA SER A 471 30.48 -25.04 -21.50
C SER A 471 30.10 -23.58 -21.30
N ILE A 472 31.10 -22.75 -21.01
CA ILE A 472 30.95 -21.31 -20.81
C ILE A 472 31.90 -20.59 -21.76
N SER A 473 31.44 -19.53 -22.42
CA SER A 473 32.31 -18.58 -23.12
C SER A 473 31.88 -17.14 -22.86
N VAL A 474 32.84 -16.27 -22.57
CA VAL A 474 32.61 -14.83 -22.32
C VAL A 474 33.43 -14.02 -23.32
N VAL A 475 32.78 -13.10 -24.01
CA VAL A 475 33.41 -12.18 -24.97
C VAL A 475 33.06 -10.74 -24.59
N ALA A 476 34.05 -9.84 -24.59
CA ALA A 476 33.80 -8.41 -24.42
C ALA A 476 33.57 -7.75 -25.78
N VAL A 477 32.58 -6.87 -25.88
CA VAL A 477 32.21 -6.15 -27.11
C VAL A 477 32.41 -4.65 -26.87
N SER A 478 33.26 -4.01 -27.66
CA SER A 478 33.46 -2.56 -27.59
C SER A 478 32.22 -1.78 -28.06
N SER A 479 32.17 -0.48 -27.78
CA SER A 479 31.13 0.43 -28.31
C SER A 479 31.04 0.49 -29.84
N GLU A 480 32.05 0.00 -30.54
CA GLU A 480 32.09 -0.09 -32.00
C GLU A 480 31.73 -1.49 -32.53
N GLY A 481 31.34 -2.42 -31.65
CA GLY A 481 30.93 -3.78 -32.02
C GLY A 481 32.09 -4.77 -32.24
N ILE A 482 33.31 -4.43 -31.84
CA ILE A 482 34.48 -5.31 -31.97
C ILE A 482 34.53 -6.25 -30.77
N GLN A 483 34.62 -7.56 -31.04
CA GLN A 483 34.65 -8.63 -30.05
C GLN A 483 36.08 -8.99 -29.65
N SER A 484 36.31 -9.25 -28.35
CA SER A 484 37.56 -9.81 -27.84
C SER A 484 37.72 -11.29 -28.21
N LYS A 485 38.89 -11.87 -27.93
CA LYS A 485 38.99 -13.34 -27.76
C LYS A 485 38.06 -13.83 -26.66
N ALA A 486 37.47 -15.01 -26.84
CA ALA A 486 36.57 -15.61 -25.86
C ALA A 486 37.33 -16.20 -24.67
N LEU A 487 36.94 -15.86 -23.45
CA LEU A 487 37.33 -16.56 -22.23
C LEU A 487 36.44 -17.80 -22.08
N VAL A 488 37.02 -19.00 -22.04
CA VAL A 488 36.26 -20.27 -22.01
C VAL A 488 36.42 -21.02 -20.68
N GLY A 489 35.37 -21.71 -20.26
CA GLY A 489 35.39 -22.59 -19.09
C GLY A 489 34.28 -23.63 -19.12
N ARG A 490 34.17 -24.40 -18.03
CA ARG A 490 33.15 -25.44 -17.89
C ARG A 490 32.70 -25.53 -16.43
N VAL A 491 31.41 -25.80 -16.22
CA VAL A 491 30.85 -26.12 -14.91
C VAL A 491 30.01 -27.39 -15.02
N THR A 492 29.93 -28.16 -13.94
CA THR A 492 28.98 -29.28 -13.86
C THR A 492 27.76 -28.82 -13.10
N THR A 493 26.59 -28.96 -13.69
CA THR A 493 25.33 -28.59 -13.04
C THR A 493 25.04 -29.52 -11.87
N VAL A 494 24.41 -29.01 -10.81
CA VAL A 494 24.13 -29.77 -9.59
C VAL A 494 22.63 -30.00 -9.41
N ALA A 495 22.27 -31.09 -8.74
CA ALA A 495 20.88 -31.40 -8.39
C ALA A 495 20.43 -30.63 -7.13
N PRO A 496 19.12 -30.41 -6.93
CA PRO A 496 18.60 -29.78 -5.71
C PRO A 496 19.02 -30.55 -4.46
N ASP A 497 19.47 -29.88 -3.41
CA ASP A 497 19.90 -30.54 -2.16
C ASP A 497 18.77 -30.68 -1.12
N GLU A 498 17.65 -29.96 -1.32
CA GLU A 498 16.50 -30.03 -0.41
C GLU A 498 15.85 -31.43 -0.42
N LYS A 499 15.69 -32.02 0.78
CA LYS A 499 14.98 -33.28 1.02
C LYS A 499 13.57 -33.03 1.55
N LEU A 500 12.69 -33.99 1.33
CA LEU A 500 11.31 -33.94 1.85
C LEU A 500 11.23 -34.16 3.36
N ALA A 501 10.22 -33.58 3.99
CA ALA A 501 9.85 -33.88 5.38
C ALA A 501 9.25 -35.29 5.53
N PRO A 502 9.33 -35.92 6.73
CA PRO A 502 8.73 -37.23 6.96
C PRO A 502 7.20 -37.23 6.78
N PRO A 503 6.60 -38.37 6.41
CA PRO A 503 5.15 -38.52 6.40
C PRO A 503 4.54 -38.36 7.79
N THR A 504 3.27 -37.98 7.86
CA THR A 504 2.44 -38.13 9.06
C THR A 504 2.30 -39.61 9.47
N ARG A 505 1.82 -39.84 10.70
CA ARG A 505 1.64 -41.19 11.25
C ARG A 505 0.68 -42.01 10.40
N LEU A 506 1.05 -43.27 10.11
CA LEU A 506 0.15 -44.23 9.44
C LEU A 506 -0.99 -44.63 10.38
N THR A 507 -2.19 -44.83 9.83
CA THR A 507 -3.30 -45.47 10.55
C THR A 507 -3.42 -46.91 10.07
N GLY A 508 -3.55 -47.88 10.96
CA GLY A 508 -3.56 -49.29 10.54
C GLY A 508 -4.43 -50.20 11.38
N GLY A 509 -5.01 -51.21 10.72
CA GLY A 509 -5.81 -52.27 11.32
C GLY A 509 -5.53 -53.62 10.65
N ALA A 510 -6.00 -54.71 11.24
CA ALA A 510 -5.86 -56.03 10.65
C ALA A 510 -7.18 -56.82 10.74
N ASP A 511 -7.66 -57.32 9.61
CA ASP A 511 -8.78 -58.26 9.55
C ASP A 511 -8.47 -59.40 8.58
N TYR A 512 -9.02 -60.58 8.85
CA TYR A 512 -8.79 -61.79 8.05
C TYR A 512 -7.30 -62.13 7.83
N GLY A 513 -6.37 -61.70 8.68
CA GLY A 513 -4.93 -61.91 8.47
C GLY A 513 -4.29 -60.96 7.45
N VAL A 514 -5.01 -59.94 6.98
CA VAL A 514 -4.50 -58.86 6.13
C VAL A 514 -4.37 -57.60 6.96
N VAL A 515 -3.21 -56.94 6.89
CA VAL A 515 -2.98 -55.63 7.50
C VAL A 515 -3.26 -54.55 6.47
N GLU A 516 -4.14 -53.61 6.81
CA GLU A 516 -4.42 -52.41 6.02
C GLU A 516 -3.77 -51.20 6.70
N LEU A 517 -2.93 -50.48 5.97
CA LEU A 517 -2.23 -49.26 6.41
C LEU A 517 -2.66 -48.10 5.53
N THR A 518 -3.24 -47.07 6.12
CA THR A 518 -3.67 -45.85 5.41
C THR A 518 -2.82 -44.66 5.83
N TRP A 519 -2.40 -43.89 4.84
CA TRP A 519 -1.74 -42.60 5.03
C TRP A 519 -2.67 -41.47 4.58
N ASP A 520 -2.74 -40.38 5.35
CA ASP A 520 -3.60 -39.22 5.11
C ASP A 520 -3.15 -38.33 3.95
N GLY A 521 -2.01 -38.67 3.32
CA GLY A 521 -1.45 -37.93 2.20
C GLY A 521 -0.62 -36.72 2.60
N LYS A 522 -0.30 -36.50 3.89
CA LYS A 522 0.40 -35.31 4.38
C LYS A 522 1.81 -35.58 4.93
N LEU A 523 2.69 -34.61 4.76
CA LEU A 523 4.02 -34.58 5.37
C LEU A 523 4.00 -33.71 6.63
N HIS A 524 4.95 -33.91 7.54
CA HIS A 524 5.09 -33.07 8.73
C HIS A 524 6.56 -32.87 9.08
N TYR A 525 6.90 -31.69 9.58
CA TYR A 525 8.17 -31.44 10.26
C TYR A 525 8.01 -31.71 11.75
N VAL A 526 9.09 -32.10 12.44
CA VAL A 526 9.06 -32.30 13.90
C VAL A 526 8.62 -30.98 14.58
N GLY A 527 7.44 -30.99 15.21
CA GLY A 527 6.84 -29.81 15.87
C GLY A 527 6.04 -28.86 14.96
N GLY A 528 5.91 -29.15 13.67
CA GLY A 528 5.15 -28.35 12.70
C GLY A 528 3.73 -28.89 12.41
N GLN A 529 2.91 -28.06 11.77
CA GLN A 529 1.58 -28.49 11.27
C GLN A 529 1.72 -29.38 10.01
N PRO A 530 0.90 -30.42 9.85
CA PRO A 530 0.90 -31.24 8.63
C PRO A 530 0.54 -30.44 7.37
N TYR A 531 1.24 -30.69 6.28
CA TYR A 531 1.07 -29.98 5.00
C TYR A 531 1.01 -30.95 3.81
N ASP A 532 0.48 -30.48 2.68
CA ASP A 532 0.34 -31.28 1.47
C ASP A 532 1.69 -31.42 0.74
N PRO A 533 2.06 -32.62 0.26
CA PRO A 533 3.36 -32.86 -0.37
C PRO A 533 3.59 -31.94 -1.59
N PRO A 534 4.82 -31.41 -1.77
CA PRO A 534 5.16 -30.59 -2.92
C PRO A 534 5.19 -31.43 -4.22
N ALA A 535 5.17 -30.78 -5.39
CA ALA A 535 5.09 -31.45 -6.69
C ALA A 535 6.22 -32.48 -6.97
N HIS A 536 7.39 -32.29 -6.36
CA HIS A 536 8.53 -33.21 -6.46
C HIS A 536 8.43 -34.45 -5.52
N PHE A 537 7.36 -34.58 -4.74
CA PHE A 537 7.04 -35.81 -4.00
C PHE A 537 6.73 -36.97 -4.96
N ALA A 538 7.36 -38.12 -4.73
CA ALA A 538 7.16 -39.30 -5.55
C ALA A 538 6.23 -40.32 -4.89
N TYR A 539 6.52 -40.78 -3.66
CA TYR A 539 5.72 -41.75 -2.91
C TYR A 539 6.25 -41.84 -1.46
N ILE A 540 5.50 -42.51 -0.59
CA ILE A 540 6.01 -43.01 0.68
C ILE A 540 6.48 -44.45 0.55
N GLU A 541 7.55 -44.79 1.26
CA GLU A 541 8.05 -46.16 1.39
C GLU A 541 7.77 -46.66 2.81
N VAL A 542 7.04 -47.76 2.93
CA VAL A 542 6.60 -48.32 4.21
C VAL A 542 7.51 -49.46 4.62
N GLU A 543 8.03 -49.39 5.84
CA GLU A 543 8.83 -50.43 6.48
C GLU A 543 8.05 -51.12 7.59
N GLU A 544 8.24 -52.43 7.75
CA GLU A 544 7.73 -53.25 8.85
C GLU A 544 8.87 -53.73 9.75
N SER A 545 8.58 -53.82 11.04
CA SER A 545 9.41 -54.50 12.03
C SER A 545 8.58 -55.40 12.96
N ALA A 546 9.18 -56.51 13.39
CA ALA A 546 8.61 -57.37 14.44
C ALA A 546 9.02 -56.93 15.86
N ASP A 547 10.12 -56.17 15.99
CA ASP A 547 10.79 -55.88 17.26
C ASP A 547 11.17 -54.39 17.42
N GLN A 548 10.80 -53.54 16.46
CA GLN A 548 11.21 -52.13 16.30
C GLN A 548 12.72 -51.89 16.09
N ARG A 549 13.52 -52.94 15.96
CA ARG A 549 14.98 -52.83 15.77
C ARG A 549 15.35 -53.12 14.32
N THR A 550 14.78 -54.18 13.75
CA THR A 550 15.05 -54.59 12.36
C THR A 550 13.88 -54.19 11.47
N TRP A 551 14.11 -53.27 10.54
CA TRP A 551 13.10 -52.73 9.63
C TRP A 551 13.31 -53.25 8.21
N LYS A 552 12.23 -53.65 7.53
CA LYS A 552 12.25 -54.11 6.14
C LYS A 552 11.18 -53.39 5.33
N VAL A 553 11.50 -52.96 4.12
CA VAL A 553 10.53 -52.36 3.19
C VAL A 553 9.49 -53.40 2.79
N VAL A 554 8.21 -53.05 2.95
CA VAL A 554 7.06 -53.94 2.67
C VAL A 554 6.10 -53.40 1.60
N GLY A 555 6.23 -52.14 1.22
CA GLY A 555 5.45 -51.55 0.12
C GLY A 555 5.68 -50.06 -0.06
N THR A 556 5.07 -49.49 -1.09
CA THR A 556 5.10 -48.05 -1.40
C THR A 556 3.69 -47.52 -1.67
N ALA A 557 3.38 -46.27 -1.32
CA ALA A 557 2.06 -45.67 -1.54
C ALA A 557 2.15 -44.16 -1.87
N ARG A 558 1.17 -43.59 -2.59
CA ARG A 558 1.12 -42.13 -2.90
C ARG A 558 0.04 -41.36 -2.13
N ALA A 559 -1.07 -42.02 -1.82
CA ALA A 559 -2.15 -41.64 -0.90
C ALA A 559 -3.13 -42.84 -0.85
N GLY A 560 -3.78 -43.10 0.29
CA GLY A 560 -4.72 -44.23 0.45
C GLY A 560 -4.15 -45.43 1.22
N GLY A 561 -4.75 -46.60 1.02
CA GLY A 561 -4.47 -47.83 1.79
C GLY A 561 -3.48 -48.79 1.12
N LEU A 562 -2.48 -49.26 1.87
CA LEU A 562 -1.58 -50.36 1.55
C LEU A 562 -2.06 -51.63 2.25
N MET A 563 -2.36 -52.69 1.49
CA MET A 563 -2.78 -53.98 2.03
C MET A 563 -1.61 -54.98 2.02
N LEU A 564 -1.38 -55.60 3.16
CA LEU A 564 -0.28 -56.53 3.39
C LEU A 564 -0.82 -57.87 3.91
N ASP A 565 -0.66 -58.94 3.13
CA ASP A 565 -0.98 -60.30 3.59
C ASP A 565 -0.02 -60.71 4.71
N ARG A 566 -0.56 -61.02 5.88
CA ARG A 566 0.16 -61.41 7.10
C ARG A 566 -0.46 -62.64 7.76
N GLN A 567 -1.05 -63.54 6.98
CA GLN A 567 -1.65 -64.80 7.47
C GLN A 567 -0.71 -65.63 8.35
N SER A 568 0.59 -65.65 8.03
CA SER A 568 1.60 -66.45 8.74
C SER A 568 1.94 -65.92 10.15
N VAL A 569 1.54 -64.69 10.47
CA VAL A 569 1.89 -64.01 11.73
C VAL A 569 0.65 -63.54 12.49
N VAL A 570 -0.53 -64.10 12.18
CA VAL A 570 -1.78 -63.88 12.93
C VAL A 570 -1.55 -64.16 14.41
N GLY A 571 -2.00 -63.24 15.27
CA GLY A 571 -1.80 -63.24 16.71
C GLY A 571 -0.59 -62.42 17.18
N GLN A 572 0.35 -62.08 16.30
CA GLN A 572 1.52 -61.27 16.62
C GLN A 572 1.27 -59.76 16.44
N THR A 573 2.09 -58.94 17.11
CA THR A 573 2.11 -57.47 16.93
C THR A 573 3.20 -57.11 15.92
N ARG A 574 2.89 -56.21 14.99
CA ARG A 574 3.81 -55.67 13.98
C ARG A 574 3.85 -54.15 14.03
N TYR A 575 5.02 -53.60 13.72
CA TYR A 575 5.30 -52.17 13.77
C TYR A 575 5.58 -51.65 12.37
N TYR A 576 5.06 -50.48 12.04
CA TYR A 576 5.17 -49.88 10.71
C TYR A 576 5.62 -48.43 10.80
N ARG A 577 6.44 -47.99 9.85
CA ARG A 577 6.84 -46.59 9.67
C ARG A 577 6.97 -46.28 8.18
N ALA A 578 6.91 -45.02 7.80
CA ALA A 578 7.00 -44.58 6.41
C ALA A 578 8.08 -43.53 6.19
N TRP A 579 8.74 -43.54 5.04
CA TRP A 579 9.69 -42.52 4.59
C TRP A 579 9.09 -41.80 3.39
N SER A 580 9.19 -40.48 3.29
CA SER A 580 8.80 -39.79 2.07
C SER A 580 9.97 -39.88 1.08
N VAL A 581 9.65 -40.04 -0.20
CA VAL A 581 10.63 -40.21 -1.27
C VAL A 581 10.37 -39.17 -2.34
N ASP A 582 11.42 -38.42 -2.72
CA ASP A 582 11.35 -37.42 -3.79
C ASP A 582 11.51 -38.06 -5.19
N ARG A 583 11.33 -37.25 -6.24
CA ARG A 583 11.50 -37.71 -7.63
C ARG A 583 12.95 -38.08 -7.99
N LEU A 584 13.93 -37.68 -7.18
CA LEU A 584 15.33 -38.11 -7.27
C LEU A 584 15.60 -39.41 -6.49
N ARG A 585 14.56 -40.04 -5.91
CA ARG A 585 14.61 -41.27 -5.09
C ARG A 585 15.39 -41.13 -3.79
N ARG A 586 15.44 -39.92 -3.22
CA ARG A 586 16.03 -39.68 -1.91
C ARG A 586 14.94 -39.75 -0.84
N ARG A 587 15.26 -40.40 0.29
CA ARG A 587 14.39 -40.46 1.46
C ARG A 587 14.45 -39.16 2.26
N SER A 588 13.37 -38.85 2.96
CA SER A 588 13.39 -37.91 4.08
C SER A 588 14.46 -38.28 5.09
N ASP A 589 14.96 -37.28 5.83
CA ASP A 589 15.97 -37.51 6.87
C ASP A 589 15.41 -38.31 8.06
N ASP A 590 14.10 -38.20 8.31
CA ASP A 590 13.39 -38.94 9.34
C ASP A 590 12.26 -39.80 8.77
N SER A 591 11.77 -40.77 9.55
CA SER A 591 10.56 -41.55 9.25
C SER A 591 9.33 -40.96 9.92
N SER A 592 8.14 -41.39 9.48
CA SER A 592 6.91 -41.17 10.21
C SER A 592 6.95 -41.83 11.60
N PRO A 593 6.14 -41.37 12.56
CA PRO A 593 6.00 -42.03 13.84
C PRO A 593 5.53 -43.49 13.70
N VAL A 594 6.08 -44.39 14.51
CA VAL A 594 5.78 -45.83 14.45
C VAL A 594 4.31 -46.13 14.76
N THR A 595 3.67 -46.89 13.88
CA THR A 595 2.31 -47.41 14.02
C THR A 595 2.34 -48.88 14.43
N THR A 596 1.56 -49.23 15.46
CA THR A 596 1.51 -50.59 16.01
C THR A 596 0.20 -51.25 15.61
N VAL A 597 0.27 -52.45 15.01
CA VAL A 597 -0.91 -53.23 14.60
C VAL A 597 -0.81 -54.65 15.13
N LYS A 598 -1.85 -55.12 15.82
CA LYS A 598 -2.00 -56.53 16.20
C LYS A 598 -2.69 -57.27 15.05
N VAL A 599 -2.02 -58.28 14.49
CA VAL A 599 -2.56 -59.03 13.34
C VAL A 599 -3.65 -59.98 13.82
N THR A 600 -4.89 -59.81 13.35
CA THR A 600 -6.05 -60.60 13.74
C THR A 600 -6.75 -61.24 12.53
N SER A 601 -7.42 -62.38 12.74
CA SER A 601 -8.26 -63.05 11.72
C SER A 601 -9.57 -63.52 12.34
N LYS A 602 -10.70 -62.96 11.89
CA LYS A 602 -12.05 -63.37 12.34
C LYS A 602 -12.39 -64.81 11.95
N VAL A 603 -11.93 -65.26 10.78
CA VAL A 603 -12.18 -66.64 10.29
C VAL A 603 -11.55 -67.70 11.18
N ARG A 604 -10.35 -67.46 11.74
CA ARG A 604 -9.72 -68.42 12.65
C ARG A 604 -10.53 -68.57 13.94
N ALA A 605 -10.98 -67.45 14.52
CA ALA A 605 -11.82 -67.45 15.71
C ALA A 605 -13.19 -68.12 15.47
N GLU A 606 -13.81 -67.87 14.32
CA GLU A 606 -15.08 -68.51 13.93
C GLU A 606 -14.94 -70.00 13.62
N ILE A 607 -13.83 -70.43 12.99
CA ILE A 607 -13.54 -71.86 12.75
C ILE A 607 -13.30 -72.59 14.08
N ASP A 608 -12.55 -71.98 15.01
CA ASP A 608 -12.31 -72.60 16.31
C ASP A 608 -13.62 -72.69 17.12
N ALA A 609 -14.46 -71.66 17.10
CA ALA A 609 -15.81 -71.70 17.69
C ALA A 609 -16.72 -72.74 17.01
N ALA A 610 -16.67 -72.87 15.68
CA ALA A 610 -17.43 -73.87 14.92
C ALA A 610 -16.95 -75.30 15.21
N ARG A 611 -15.63 -75.52 15.35
CA ARG A 611 -15.07 -76.81 15.78
C ARG A 611 -15.53 -77.20 17.18
N GLN A 612 -15.57 -76.24 18.10
CA GLN A 612 -16.09 -76.43 19.45
C GLN A 612 -17.57 -76.84 19.40
N LYS A 613 -18.39 -76.09 18.64
CA LYS A 613 -19.83 -76.35 18.49
C LYS A 613 -20.11 -77.72 17.84
N ILE A 614 -19.36 -78.09 16.80
CA ILE A 614 -19.47 -79.40 16.15
C ILE A 614 -19.08 -80.53 17.11
N ALA A 615 -18.04 -80.34 17.93
CA ALA A 615 -17.65 -81.34 18.93
C ALA A 615 -18.72 -81.51 20.03
N ASP A 616 -19.40 -80.43 20.43
CA ASP A 616 -20.50 -80.46 21.39
C ASP A 616 -21.76 -81.13 20.79
N GLU A 617 -22.09 -80.82 19.53
CA GLU A 617 -23.22 -81.44 18.81
C GLU A 617 -22.99 -82.95 18.55
N LEU A 618 -21.77 -83.38 18.21
CA LEU A 618 -21.40 -84.80 18.05
C LEU A 618 -21.54 -85.60 19.36
N LYS A 619 -21.12 -85.03 20.49
CA LYS A 619 -21.31 -85.64 21.82
C LYS A 619 -22.79 -85.81 22.18
N THR A 620 -23.65 -84.91 21.72
CA THR A 620 -25.09 -84.94 22.01
C THR A 620 -25.79 -85.98 21.13
N ALA A 621 -25.39 -86.10 19.85
CA ALA A 621 -25.93 -87.08 18.90
C ALA A 621 -25.52 -88.53 19.23
N GLU A 622 -24.30 -88.79 19.72
CA GLU A 622 -23.89 -90.13 20.16
C GLU A 622 -24.68 -90.62 21.38
N VAL A 623 -25.11 -89.70 22.27
CA VAL A 623 -25.93 -90.03 23.46
C VAL A 623 -27.37 -90.39 23.06
N ASP A 624 -27.94 -89.75 22.04
CA ASP A 624 -29.30 -90.03 21.57
C ASP A 624 -29.42 -91.30 20.71
N ILE A 625 -28.41 -91.60 19.87
CA ILE A 625 -28.38 -92.85 19.08
C ILE A 625 -28.21 -94.08 19.98
N SER A 626 -27.36 -93.98 21.01
CA SER A 626 -27.15 -95.06 21.99
C SER A 626 -28.40 -95.33 22.84
N ARG A 627 -29.21 -94.30 23.12
CA ARG A 627 -30.48 -94.42 23.85
C ARG A 627 -31.62 -95.00 23.01
N LEU A 628 -31.63 -94.76 21.69
CA LEU A 628 -32.60 -95.34 20.77
C LEU A 628 -32.34 -96.82 20.45
N ALA A 629 -31.08 -97.27 20.47
CA ALA A 629 -30.73 -98.67 20.22
C ALA A 629 -30.93 -99.60 21.44
N ALA A 630 -30.89 -99.07 22.67
CA ALA A 630 -30.92 -99.86 23.91
C ALA A 630 -32.33 -100.03 24.55
N SER A 631 -33.39 -99.50 23.93
CA SER A 631 -34.74 -99.55 24.50
C SER A 631 -35.42 -100.90 24.17
N PRO A 632 -35.80 -101.73 25.16
CA PRO A 632 -36.47 -103.02 24.91
C PRO A 632 -37.89 -102.76 24.41
N GLY A 633 -38.14 -103.04 23.12
CA GLY A 633 -39.45 -102.87 22.48
C GLY A 633 -39.43 -102.17 21.11
N ASN A 634 -38.26 -101.89 20.55
CA ASN A 634 -38.16 -101.13 19.30
C ASN A 634 -38.56 -101.97 18.07
N THR A 635 -39.65 -101.60 17.37
CA THR A 635 -40.25 -102.31 16.22
C THR A 635 -39.93 -101.70 14.85
N PHE A 636 -39.08 -100.66 14.79
CA PHE A 636 -38.72 -100.05 13.51
C PHE A 636 -37.68 -100.88 12.75
N LYS A 637 -38.03 -101.36 11.56
CA LYS A 637 -37.09 -102.03 10.64
C LYS A 637 -36.02 -101.04 10.17
N ASN A 638 -34.77 -101.47 10.11
CA ASN A 638 -33.59 -100.69 9.64
C ASN A 638 -33.80 -99.87 8.34
N GLY A 639 -34.74 -100.26 7.49
CA GLY A 639 -35.09 -99.50 6.27
C GLY A 639 -35.75 -98.14 6.51
N VAL A 640 -36.45 -97.95 7.65
CA VAL A 640 -37.15 -96.67 7.96
C VAL A 640 -36.14 -95.60 8.39
N ILE A 641 -35.05 -96.00 9.07
CA ILE A 641 -33.99 -95.10 9.51
C ILE A 641 -33.13 -94.64 8.32
N GLN A 642 -32.93 -95.49 7.31
CA GLN A 642 -32.22 -95.11 6.08
C GLN A 642 -33.09 -94.26 5.12
N ALA A 643 -34.42 -94.42 5.14
CA ALA A 643 -35.32 -93.60 4.33
C ALA A 643 -35.39 -92.13 4.81
N LEU A 644 -35.30 -91.90 6.12
CA LEU A 644 -35.36 -90.55 6.71
C LEU A 644 -34.08 -89.73 6.47
N ALA A 645 -32.94 -90.40 6.23
CA ALA A 645 -31.67 -89.76 5.92
C ALA A 645 -31.55 -89.28 4.45
N ALA A 646 -32.46 -89.68 3.57
CA ALA A 646 -32.37 -89.42 2.12
C ALA A 646 -33.33 -88.34 1.59
N ASP A 647 -34.26 -87.82 2.40
CA ASP A 647 -35.31 -86.93 1.88
C ASP A 647 -34.88 -85.45 1.81
N ARG A 648 -34.17 -85.11 0.73
CA ARG A 648 -33.83 -83.72 0.36
C ARG A 648 -35.02 -82.93 -0.23
N ALA A 649 -36.18 -83.55 -0.45
CA ALA A 649 -37.34 -82.88 -1.04
C ALA A 649 -38.14 -82.11 0.02
N PHE A 650 -38.27 -82.64 1.23
CA PHE A 650 -38.97 -81.98 2.34
C PHE A 650 -38.31 -80.65 2.78
N ALA A 651 -36.98 -80.58 2.77
CA ALA A 651 -36.24 -79.36 3.12
C ALA A 651 -36.36 -78.25 2.05
N ARG A 652 -36.63 -78.60 0.78
CA ARG A 652 -36.81 -77.62 -0.32
C ARG A 652 -38.20 -76.99 -0.32
N GLU A 653 -39.22 -77.73 0.13
CA GLU A 653 -40.60 -77.24 0.17
C GLU A 653 -40.84 -76.24 1.33
N LEU A 654 -40.07 -76.34 2.42
CA LEU A 654 -40.14 -75.43 3.55
C LEU A 654 -39.56 -74.03 3.26
N VAL A 655 -38.56 -73.94 2.37
CA VAL A 655 -37.93 -72.67 1.97
C VAL A 655 -38.73 -71.96 0.87
N SER A 656 -39.53 -72.68 0.09
CA SER A 656 -40.33 -72.10 -1.00
C SER A 656 -41.67 -71.52 -0.55
N ARG A 657 -42.19 -71.89 0.64
CA ARG A 657 -43.49 -71.44 1.14
C ARG A 657 -43.36 -70.45 2.30
N LYS A 658 -42.76 -69.27 2.08
CA LYS A 658 -42.81 -68.14 3.05
C LYS A 658 -44.26 -67.68 3.29
N ILE A 659 -45.00 -68.46 4.09
CA ILE A 659 -46.32 -68.14 4.63
C ILE A 659 -46.10 -67.37 5.92
N LEU A 660 -46.44 -66.09 5.90
CA LEU A 660 -46.82 -65.33 7.09
C LEU A 660 -48.28 -64.90 6.89
N VAL A 661 -49.20 -65.69 7.45
CA VAL A 661 -50.61 -65.28 7.64
C VAL A 661 -50.66 -64.49 8.94
N GLY A 662 -50.87 -63.18 8.84
CA GLY A 662 -51.31 -62.36 9.96
C GLY A 662 -52.80 -62.56 10.20
N THR A 663 -53.15 -63.07 11.37
CA THR A 663 -54.52 -63.12 11.91
C THR A 663 -55.05 -61.71 12.27
N PRO A 664 -56.36 -61.51 12.53
CA PRO A 664 -57.02 -60.20 12.66
C PRO A 664 -56.44 -59.22 13.70
N ASN A 665 -55.52 -59.64 14.57
CA ASN A 665 -54.99 -58.81 15.65
C ASN A 665 -53.50 -58.43 15.51
N ASN A 666 -52.85 -58.63 14.35
CA ASN A 666 -51.47 -58.15 14.15
C ASN A 666 -51.08 -57.91 12.67
N PRO A 667 -51.14 -56.66 12.12
CA PRO A 667 -50.66 -56.40 10.77
C PRO A 667 -49.19 -55.97 10.78
N ILE A 668 -48.31 -56.71 10.08
CA ILE A 668 -46.94 -56.25 9.78
C ILE A 668 -46.71 -56.11 8.28
N ARG A 669 -46.71 -54.83 7.91
CA ARG A 669 -45.94 -54.06 6.92
C ARG A 669 -45.04 -54.77 5.87
N SER A 670 -45.15 -54.19 4.68
CA SER A 670 -44.11 -53.85 3.68
C SER A 670 -43.43 -54.90 2.81
N VAL A 671 -43.89 -56.15 2.76
CA VAL A 671 -43.46 -57.05 1.66
C VAL A 671 -44.64 -57.88 1.16
N GLY A 672 -45.48 -57.28 0.31
CA GLY A 672 -46.65 -57.96 -0.25
C GLY A 672 -47.35 -57.22 -1.38
N ILE A 673 -46.64 -56.37 -2.13
CA ILE A 673 -47.23 -55.72 -3.31
C ILE A 673 -46.73 -56.47 -4.54
N ALA A 674 -47.59 -57.32 -5.11
CA ALA A 674 -47.33 -57.95 -6.39
C ALA A 674 -47.37 -56.91 -7.52
N ASP A 675 -46.64 -57.16 -8.60
CA ASP A 675 -46.53 -56.25 -9.74
C ASP A 675 -47.92 -55.98 -10.34
N GLY A 676 -48.30 -54.71 -10.46
CA GLY A 676 -49.65 -54.26 -10.84
C GLY A 676 -50.66 -54.04 -9.71
N ALA A 677 -50.32 -54.25 -8.43
CA ALA A 677 -51.26 -54.03 -7.32
C ALA A 677 -51.57 -52.54 -7.01
N VAL A 678 -50.76 -51.61 -7.52
CA VAL A 678 -51.04 -50.16 -7.54
C VAL A 678 -51.38 -49.73 -8.97
N THR A 679 -52.67 -49.58 -9.26
CA THR A 679 -53.19 -49.02 -10.51
C THR A 679 -53.46 -47.53 -10.35
N ALA A 680 -53.51 -46.78 -11.46
CA ALA A 680 -53.77 -45.33 -11.46
C ALA A 680 -55.06 -44.94 -10.70
N ASP A 681 -56.07 -45.81 -10.69
CA ASP A 681 -57.32 -45.60 -9.95
C ASP A 681 -57.15 -45.67 -8.42
N LYS A 682 -56.13 -46.37 -7.92
CA LYS A 682 -55.78 -46.44 -6.49
C LYS A 682 -54.85 -45.31 -6.03
N VAL A 683 -54.40 -44.46 -6.96
CA VAL A 683 -53.68 -43.21 -6.69
C VAL A 683 -54.55 -42.01 -7.12
N GLN A 684 -55.88 -42.13 -7.08
CA GLN A 684 -56.70 -40.93 -7.03
C GLN A 684 -56.58 -40.32 -5.64
N ALA A 685 -55.86 -39.19 -5.61
CA ALA A 685 -55.80 -38.29 -4.47
C ALA A 685 -57.21 -38.11 -3.91
N SER A 686 -57.41 -38.49 -2.65
CA SER A 686 -58.62 -38.19 -1.91
C SER A 686 -58.98 -36.72 -2.17
N THR A 687 -60.17 -36.45 -2.68
CA THR A 687 -60.68 -35.10 -2.94
C THR A 687 -60.60 -34.24 -1.66
N GLY A 688 -60.64 -34.88 -0.49
CA GLY A 688 -60.42 -34.24 0.81
C GLY A 688 -58.97 -33.87 1.12
N LEU A 689 -57.96 -34.54 0.55
CA LEU A 689 -56.56 -34.13 0.66
C LEU A 689 -56.25 -32.96 -0.28
N ILE A 690 -56.83 -32.97 -1.48
CA ILE A 690 -56.74 -31.84 -2.43
C ILE A 690 -57.43 -30.60 -1.84
N GLN A 691 -58.62 -30.73 -1.24
CA GLN A 691 -59.29 -29.60 -0.58
C GLN A 691 -58.59 -29.12 0.70
N LYS A 692 -57.86 -29.98 1.42
CA LYS A 692 -57.05 -29.57 2.58
C LYS A 692 -55.72 -28.92 2.18
N LEU A 693 -55.16 -29.27 1.02
CA LEU A 693 -53.94 -28.69 0.47
C LEU A 693 -54.23 -27.40 -0.33
N MET A 694 -55.40 -27.28 -0.95
CA MET A 694 -55.85 -26.08 -1.67
C MET A 694 -56.80 -25.26 -0.79
N THR A 695 -56.23 -24.52 0.17
CA THR A 695 -56.98 -23.48 0.89
C THR A 695 -57.29 -22.33 -0.07
N GLU A 696 -58.38 -21.57 0.18
CA GLU A 696 -58.74 -20.38 -0.62
C GLU A 696 -57.56 -19.40 -0.78
N SER A 697 -56.67 -19.34 0.21
CA SER A 697 -55.46 -18.51 0.18
C SER A 697 -54.44 -18.95 -0.88
N LEU A 698 -54.33 -20.25 -1.17
CA LEU A 698 -53.45 -20.78 -2.21
C LEU A 698 -54.03 -20.53 -3.61
N MET A 699 -55.35 -20.69 -3.77
CA MET A 699 -56.06 -20.46 -5.04
C MET A 699 -56.16 -18.98 -5.43
N ALA A 700 -56.10 -18.07 -4.45
CA ALA A 700 -56.00 -16.63 -4.68
C ALA A 700 -54.56 -16.12 -4.90
N GLY A 701 -53.56 -17.01 -4.98
CA GLY A 701 -52.15 -16.66 -5.18
C GLY A 701 -51.52 -15.90 -4.00
N LYS A 702 -52.16 -15.90 -2.83
CA LYS A 702 -51.77 -15.10 -1.67
C LYS A 702 -51.13 -16.00 -0.61
N ILE A 703 -49.92 -16.46 -0.89
CA ILE A 703 -49.10 -17.15 0.11
C ILE A 703 -48.48 -16.09 1.02
N THR A 704 -49.12 -15.81 2.16
CA THR A 704 -48.55 -14.97 3.21
C THR A 704 -47.63 -15.81 4.09
N SER A 705 -46.37 -15.96 3.70
CA SER A 705 -45.31 -16.50 4.58
C SER A 705 -44.22 -15.46 4.82
N ARG A 706 -43.67 -15.43 6.03
CA ARG A 706 -42.69 -14.44 6.51
C ARG A 706 -41.24 -14.78 6.12
N MET A 707 -41.01 -15.85 5.35
CA MET A 707 -39.71 -16.27 4.84
C MET A 707 -39.89 -16.99 3.50
N PHE A 708 -39.66 -16.28 2.39
CA PHE A 708 -39.06 -16.90 1.22
C PHE A 708 -37.55 -16.69 1.35
N SER A 709 -36.85 -17.71 1.83
CA SER A 709 -35.39 -17.79 1.77
C SER A 709 -35.06 -18.99 0.90
N THR A 710 -34.53 -18.74 -0.30
CA THR A 710 -33.99 -19.79 -1.15
C THR A 710 -32.53 -19.43 -1.45
N ASP A 711 -31.59 -20.21 -0.93
CA ASP A 711 -30.14 -20.09 -1.24
C ASP A 711 -29.79 -20.57 -2.67
N ALA A 712 -30.79 -21.00 -3.45
CA ALA A 712 -30.64 -21.32 -4.86
C ALA A 712 -31.25 -20.19 -5.70
N GLY A 713 -30.40 -19.38 -6.33
CA GLY A 713 -30.83 -18.32 -7.23
C GLY A 713 -31.73 -18.86 -8.35
N PHE A 714 -32.89 -18.24 -8.54
CA PHE A 714 -33.76 -18.50 -9.70
C PHE A 714 -33.03 -18.08 -10.99
N LYS A 715 -32.28 -19.02 -11.58
CA LYS A 715 -31.69 -18.89 -12.91
C LYS A 715 -32.53 -19.67 -13.91
N GLY A 716 -33.64 -19.09 -14.35
CA GLY A 716 -34.42 -19.58 -15.49
C GLY A 716 -34.69 -18.43 -16.47
N PRO A 717 -34.62 -18.64 -17.79
CA PRO A 717 -34.81 -17.61 -18.81
C PRO A 717 -36.23 -17.01 -18.90
N ASN A 718 -37.13 -17.36 -17.98
CA ASN A 718 -38.56 -17.04 -18.07
C ASN A 718 -39.09 -16.14 -16.94
N LEU A 719 -38.22 -15.56 -16.10
CA LEU A 719 -38.65 -14.50 -15.19
C LEU A 719 -38.57 -13.14 -15.91
N ASP A 720 -39.51 -12.90 -16.82
CA ASP A 720 -39.69 -11.59 -17.45
C ASP A 720 -40.40 -10.65 -16.46
N ILE A 721 -39.62 -9.82 -15.76
CA ILE A 721 -40.12 -8.84 -14.79
C ILE A 721 -41.05 -7.81 -15.47
N ASN A 722 -40.97 -7.64 -16.80
CA ASN A 722 -41.89 -6.78 -17.53
C ASN A 722 -43.28 -7.39 -17.68
N ARG A 723 -43.43 -8.71 -17.54
CA ARG A 723 -44.73 -9.41 -17.64
C ARG A 723 -45.41 -9.56 -16.26
N TYR A 724 -44.68 -9.38 -15.16
CA TYR A 724 -45.18 -9.57 -13.79
C TYR A 724 -44.86 -8.37 -12.89
N ARG A 725 -45.91 -7.71 -12.37
CA ARG A 725 -45.75 -6.59 -11.43
C ARG A 725 -45.24 -7.07 -10.07
N ILE A 726 -44.21 -6.42 -9.55
CA ILE A 726 -43.78 -6.56 -8.15
C ILE A 726 -44.24 -5.32 -7.39
N ARG A 727 -44.94 -5.48 -6.27
CA ARG A 727 -45.44 -4.38 -5.43
C ARG A 727 -45.26 -4.70 -3.95
N ALA A 728 -44.62 -3.79 -3.22
CA ALA A 728 -44.66 -3.74 -1.77
C ALA A 728 -45.47 -2.51 -1.34
N THR A 729 -46.36 -2.68 -0.37
CA THR A 729 -47.19 -1.61 0.17
C THR A 729 -46.93 -1.40 1.65
N ASP A 730 -47.11 -0.17 2.13
CA ASP A 730 -47.18 0.10 3.56
C ASP A 730 -48.50 -0.39 4.18
N SER A 731 -48.64 -0.23 5.50
CA SER A 731 -49.86 -0.57 6.25
C SER A 731 -51.10 0.22 5.83
N SER A 732 -50.93 1.28 5.04
CA SER A 732 -52.00 2.09 4.45
C SER A 732 -52.26 1.76 2.99
N ASN A 733 -51.73 0.62 2.48
CA ASN A 733 -51.86 0.18 1.09
C ASN A 733 -51.21 1.11 0.05
N ARG A 734 -50.30 2.01 0.45
CA ARG A 734 -49.53 2.83 -0.51
C ARG A 734 -48.30 2.07 -0.97
N GLU A 735 -47.99 2.14 -2.27
CA GLU A 735 -46.84 1.46 -2.86
C GLU A 735 -45.53 2.10 -2.41
N THR A 736 -44.78 1.42 -1.56
CA THR A 736 -43.45 1.86 -1.10
C THR A 736 -42.34 1.38 -2.02
N PHE A 737 -42.58 0.28 -2.75
CA PHE A 737 -41.73 -0.19 -3.83
C PHE A 737 -42.61 -0.84 -4.89
N SER A 738 -42.44 -0.47 -6.15
CA SER A 738 -43.05 -1.20 -7.26
C SER A 738 -42.15 -1.26 -8.48
N ILE A 739 -42.17 -2.40 -9.17
CA ILE A 739 -41.68 -2.53 -10.54
C ILE A 739 -42.91 -2.80 -11.41
N GLY A 740 -43.24 -1.83 -12.24
CA GLY A 740 -44.37 -1.87 -13.16
C GLY A 740 -44.13 -2.81 -14.33
N THR A 741 -45.20 -3.20 -15.01
CA THR A 741 -45.16 -4.04 -16.24
C THR A 741 -44.55 -3.31 -17.45
N ASN A 742 -44.25 -2.03 -17.31
CA ASN A 742 -43.52 -1.20 -18.26
C ASN A 742 -42.01 -1.11 -17.94
N GLY A 743 -41.53 -1.81 -16.91
CA GLY A 743 -40.13 -1.76 -16.45
C GLY A 743 -39.82 -0.56 -15.54
N GLU A 744 -40.80 0.26 -15.17
CA GLU A 744 -40.61 1.41 -14.30
C GLU A 744 -40.54 0.99 -12.83
N ALA A 745 -39.43 1.33 -12.17
CA ALA A 745 -39.20 1.03 -10.76
C ALA A 745 -39.42 2.29 -9.91
N THR A 746 -40.43 2.28 -9.05
CA THR A 746 -40.76 3.38 -8.12
C THR A 746 -40.44 2.99 -6.69
N PHE A 747 -39.70 3.84 -5.98
CA PHE A 747 -39.49 3.76 -4.54
C PHE A 747 -40.13 4.97 -3.88
N SER A 748 -41.05 4.76 -2.93
CA SER A 748 -41.67 5.86 -2.18
C SER A 748 -41.41 5.64 -0.66
N GLY A 749 -40.58 6.52 -0.09
CA GLY A 749 -40.13 6.46 1.32
C GLY A 749 -38.75 7.07 1.55
N ASN A 750 -38.37 7.27 2.82
CA ASN A 750 -37.02 7.71 3.19
C ASN A 750 -36.03 6.54 3.05
N ILE A 751 -35.08 6.65 2.12
CA ILE A 751 -33.94 5.72 2.03
C ILE A 751 -32.88 6.19 3.02
N THR A 752 -32.80 5.55 4.19
CA THR A 752 -32.00 6.05 5.32
C THR A 752 -30.52 5.68 5.26
N SER A 753 -30.05 4.84 4.32
CA SER A 753 -28.64 4.44 4.37
C SER A 753 -27.88 4.06 3.09
N ARG A 754 -28.49 3.77 1.93
CA ARG A 754 -27.80 3.65 0.61
C ARG A 754 -28.79 3.31 -0.51
N ALA A 755 -28.95 4.19 -1.50
CA ALA A 755 -29.43 3.82 -2.84
C ALA A 755 -28.25 3.94 -3.82
N LYS A 756 -27.91 2.86 -4.50
CA LYS A 756 -26.87 2.83 -5.53
C LYS A 756 -27.55 2.54 -6.86
N ILE A 757 -27.51 3.47 -7.79
CA ILE A 757 -27.99 3.31 -9.16
C ILE A 757 -26.74 3.17 -10.04
N GLU A 758 -26.48 1.97 -10.55
CA GLU A 758 -25.32 1.69 -11.42
C GLU A 758 -25.79 1.39 -12.84
N GLY A 759 -25.12 1.97 -13.84
CA GLY A 759 -25.39 1.70 -15.25
C GLY A 759 -26.65 2.36 -15.84
N ALA A 760 -27.26 3.34 -15.15
CA ALA A 760 -28.46 4.04 -15.64
C ALA A 760 -28.11 5.33 -16.40
N SER A 761 -28.81 5.59 -17.52
CA SER A 761 -28.83 6.88 -18.21
C SER A 761 -30.03 7.69 -17.72
N ILE A 762 -29.78 8.86 -17.14
CA ILE A 762 -30.84 9.77 -16.69
C ILE A 762 -31.11 10.76 -17.83
N VAL A 763 -32.13 10.49 -18.65
CA VAL A 763 -32.51 11.35 -19.77
C VAL A 763 -33.70 12.22 -19.36
N GLY A 764 -33.57 13.55 -19.47
CA GLY A 764 -34.69 14.49 -19.31
C GLY A 764 -35.17 14.78 -17.88
N SER A 765 -34.42 14.40 -16.85
CA SER A 765 -34.82 14.59 -15.44
C SER A 765 -34.01 15.69 -14.72
N VAL A 766 -34.64 16.39 -13.77
CA VAL A 766 -33.99 17.41 -12.92
C VAL A 766 -33.61 16.78 -11.58
N ILE A 767 -32.33 16.81 -11.22
CA ILE A 767 -31.88 16.47 -9.86
C ILE A 767 -32.17 17.68 -8.97
N LYS A 768 -33.27 17.63 -8.19
CA LYS A 768 -33.58 18.63 -7.17
C LYS A 768 -33.24 18.10 -5.80
N THR A 769 -32.41 18.85 -5.07
CA THR A 769 -32.10 18.55 -3.68
C THR A 769 -32.73 19.60 -2.79
N SER A 770 -33.66 19.21 -1.91
CA SER A 770 -34.46 20.14 -1.11
C SER A 770 -33.83 20.53 0.23
N ASN A 771 -32.68 19.94 0.60
CA ASN A 771 -32.04 20.18 1.88
C ASN A 771 -30.71 20.92 1.69
N SER A 772 -30.39 21.83 2.61
CA SER A 772 -29.19 22.69 2.62
C SER A 772 -27.85 21.94 2.72
N SER A 773 -27.88 20.62 2.83
CA SER A 773 -26.70 19.74 2.98
C SER A 773 -26.58 18.67 1.90
N SER A 774 -27.47 18.65 0.90
CA SER A 774 -27.33 17.73 -0.24
C SER A 774 -26.23 18.20 -1.18
N ARG A 775 -25.23 17.34 -1.40
CA ARG A 775 -24.12 17.59 -2.32
C ARG A 775 -24.31 16.74 -3.57
N VAL A 776 -24.42 17.39 -4.73
CA VAL A 776 -24.37 16.72 -6.02
C VAL A 776 -22.93 16.78 -6.51
N GLN A 777 -22.20 15.69 -6.36
CA GLN A 777 -20.84 15.56 -6.88
C GLN A 777 -20.92 14.98 -8.30
N MET A 778 -20.57 15.78 -9.29
CA MET A 778 -20.48 15.35 -10.69
C MET A 778 -18.99 15.19 -11.03
N ASP A 779 -18.60 14.02 -11.54
CA ASP A 779 -17.31 13.87 -12.20
C ASP A 779 -17.45 14.42 -13.63
N MET A 780 -16.85 15.58 -13.88
CA MET A 780 -17.16 16.41 -15.05
C MET A 780 -16.20 16.12 -16.21
N SER A 781 -16.25 14.92 -16.77
CA SER A 781 -15.65 14.60 -18.06
C SER A 781 -16.73 14.63 -19.15
N GLY A 782 -16.88 15.74 -19.87
CA GLY A 782 -17.78 15.84 -21.03
C GLY A 782 -19.12 16.54 -20.79
N LEU A 783 -19.28 17.36 -19.74
CA LEU A 783 -20.51 18.14 -19.54
C LEU A 783 -20.67 19.14 -20.70
N THR A 784 -21.77 19.06 -21.43
CA THR A 784 -22.06 19.94 -22.57
C THR A 784 -23.37 20.69 -22.33
N SER A 785 -23.31 22.02 -22.41
CA SER A 785 -24.48 22.90 -22.36
C SER A 785 -24.92 23.28 -23.76
N TYR A 786 -26.23 23.17 -23.99
CA TYR A 786 -26.87 23.59 -25.23
C TYR A 786 -27.77 24.80 -24.95
N MET A 787 -27.67 25.81 -25.80
CA MET A 787 -28.65 26.90 -25.89
C MET A 787 -29.51 26.66 -27.12
N GLN A 788 -30.81 26.38 -26.94
CA GLN A 788 -31.76 26.18 -28.04
C GLN A 788 -31.26 25.18 -29.12
N ASN A 789 -30.78 24.02 -28.68
CA ASN A 789 -30.17 22.95 -29.51
C ASN A 789 -28.81 23.27 -30.16
N ARG A 790 -28.19 24.41 -29.89
CA ARG A 790 -26.82 24.72 -30.31
C ARG A 790 -25.86 24.56 -29.13
N LYS A 791 -24.75 23.86 -29.33
CA LYS A 791 -23.72 23.72 -28.29
C LYS A 791 -23.16 25.11 -27.97
N ALA A 792 -23.13 25.45 -26.68
CA ALA A 792 -22.70 26.76 -26.21
C ALA A 792 -21.45 26.67 -25.32
N MET A 793 -21.38 25.65 -24.47
CA MET A 793 -20.29 25.48 -23.51
C MET A 793 -20.02 24.01 -23.25
N GLN A 794 -18.77 23.64 -23.02
CA GLN A 794 -18.40 22.27 -22.66
C GLN A 794 -17.27 22.26 -21.62
N LEU A 795 -17.42 21.43 -20.59
CA LEU A 795 -16.36 21.11 -19.63
C LEU A 795 -15.82 19.73 -19.95
N ASP A 796 -14.58 19.68 -20.40
CA ASP A 796 -13.92 18.43 -20.75
C ASP A 796 -12.43 18.48 -20.42
N ASN A 797 -11.90 17.40 -19.85
CA ASN A 797 -10.48 17.21 -19.55
C ASN A 797 -9.80 18.43 -18.88
N GLY A 798 -10.49 19.06 -17.92
CA GLY A 798 -10.01 20.23 -17.19
C GLY A 798 -10.01 21.55 -17.98
N ARG A 799 -10.75 21.62 -19.09
CA ARG A 799 -10.89 22.81 -19.95
C ARG A 799 -12.34 23.27 -19.96
N LEU A 800 -12.54 24.58 -19.91
CA LEU A 800 -13.82 25.22 -20.15
C LEU A 800 -13.82 25.73 -21.59
N MET A 801 -14.56 25.05 -22.46
CA MET A 801 -14.64 25.31 -23.90
C MET A 801 -15.93 26.06 -24.23
N PHE A 802 -15.85 27.01 -25.16
CA PHE A 802 -17.00 27.72 -25.69
C PHE A 802 -17.24 27.37 -27.14
N TRP A 803 -18.50 27.34 -27.51
CA TRP A 803 -18.97 26.91 -28.83
C TRP A 803 -20.06 27.86 -29.34
N ASP A 804 -20.16 28.00 -30.66
CA ASP A 804 -21.29 28.64 -31.35
C ASP A 804 -21.97 27.62 -32.28
N GLY A 805 -22.79 26.74 -31.71
CA GLY A 805 -23.26 25.55 -32.43
C GLY A 805 -22.12 24.55 -32.60
N ASP A 806 -21.85 24.13 -33.83
CA ASP A 806 -20.79 23.14 -34.08
C ASP A 806 -19.38 23.76 -34.16
N LYS A 807 -19.27 25.08 -34.05
CA LYS A 807 -18.00 25.80 -34.13
C LYS A 807 -17.35 25.99 -32.77
N TYR A 808 -16.07 25.67 -32.66
CA TYR A 808 -15.30 25.83 -31.44
C TYR A 808 -14.58 27.18 -31.45
N ILE A 809 -14.97 28.08 -30.53
CA ILE A 809 -14.51 29.47 -30.58
C ILE A 809 -13.33 29.76 -29.64
N GLY A 810 -13.11 28.91 -28.61
CA GLY A 810 -12.01 29.09 -27.67
C GLY A 810 -12.22 28.43 -26.31
N GLN A 811 -11.24 28.58 -25.40
CA GLN A 811 -11.28 27.95 -24.07
C GLN A 811 -10.55 28.73 -22.97
N PHE A 812 -10.95 28.49 -21.72
CA PHE A 812 -10.09 28.67 -20.54
C PHE A 812 -9.45 27.33 -20.17
N ALA A 813 -8.12 27.32 -20.03
CA ALA A 813 -7.39 26.11 -19.68
C ALA A 813 -6.10 26.43 -18.90
N ASN A 814 -5.62 25.42 -18.16
CA ASN A 814 -4.26 25.42 -17.64
C ASN A 814 -3.28 25.30 -18.81
N GLN A 815 -2.32 26.21 -18.90
CA GLN A 815 -1.26 26.22 -19.89
C GLN A 815 0.09 25.90 -19.27
N ARG A 816 0.95 25.31 -20.09
CA ARG A 816 2.36 25.09 -19.76
C ARG A 816 3.21 26.09 -20.53
N TRP A 817 4.16 26.72 -19.85
CA TRP A 817 5.14 27.54 -20.53
C TRP A 817 6.08 26.63 -21.36
N LYS A 818 6.18 26.86 -22.68
CA LYS A 818 6.92 25.95 -23.59
C LYS A 818 8.38 25.73 -23.16
N ALA A 819 9.07 26.79 -22.72
CA ALA A 819 10.47 26.72 -22.30
C ALA A 819 10.65 26.07 -20.92
N ASN A 820 9.60 26.03 -20.10
CA ASN A 820 9.63 25.38 -18.80
C ASN A 820 8.26 24.75 -18.49
N PRO A 821 8.04 23.48 -18.85
CA PRO A 821 6.75 22.81 -18.69
C PRO A 821 6.26 22.70 -17.23
N SER A 822 7.13 22.96 -16.26
CA SER A 822 6.77 23.04 -14.84
C SER A 822 6.02 24.32 -14.48
N TRP A 823 6.19 25.39 -15.26
CA TRP A 823 5.47 26.64 -15.05
C TRP A 823 4.06 26.49 -15.60
N ARG A 824 3.08 26.61 -14.70
CA ARG A 824 1.66 26.51 -14.98
C ARG A 824 1.01 27.88 -14.90
N GLY A 825 0.15 28.19 -15.85
CA GLY A 825 -0.63 29.42 -15.89
C GLY A 825 -2.07 29.16 -16.33
N ILE A 826 -2.93 30.15 -16.16
CA ILE A 826 -4.29 30.15 -16.72
C ILE A 826 -4.24 30.97 -17.99
N SER A 827 -4.80 30.46 -19.10
CA SER A 827 -4.95 31.25 -20.32
C SER A 827 -6.39 31.25 -20.83
N MET A 828 -6.73 32.36 -21.49
CA MET A 828 -7.88 32.46 -22.39
C MET A 828 -7.35 32.27 -23.81
N ASN A 829 -7.76 31.20 -24.49
CA ASN A 829 -7.30 30.90 -25.84
C ASN A 829 -8.46 31.13 -26.80
N LEU A 830 -8.22 31.91 -27.83
CA LEU A 830 -9.11 32.01 -28.99
C LEU A 830 -8.70 30.91 -29.98
N ASP A 831 -9.65 30.13 -30.49
CA ASP A 831 -9.35 29.13 -31.52
C ASP A 831 -9.50 29.71 -32.93
N TYR A 832 -9.14 28.95 -33.97
CA TYR A 832 -9.15 29.41 -35.36
C TYR A 832 -10.53 29.86 -35.87
N GLU A 833 -11.62 29.33 -35.30
CA GLU A 833 -13.00 29.76 -35.62
C GLU A 833 -13.48 30.93 -34.75
N GLY A 834 -12.70 31.31 -33.74
CA GLY A 834 -12.92 32.49 -32.92
C GLY A 834 -12.38 33.75 -33.59
N PHE A 835 -13.20 34.80 -33.63
CA PHE A 835 -12.86 36.05 -34.33
C PHE A 835 -12.19 37.10 -33.45
N TYR A 836 -12.61 37.25 -32.19
CA TYR A 836 -12.06 38.22 -31.23
C TYR A 836 -12.33 37.78 -29.78
N LEU A 837 -11.57 38.32 -28.83
CA LEU A 837 -11.85 38.24 -27.39
C LEU A 837 -12.23 39.62 -26.88
N ASP A 838 -13.33 39.75 -26.13
CA ASP A 838 -13.85 41.04 -25.67
C ASP A 838 -14.22 40.99 -24.19
N MET A 839 -13.82 42.03 -23.46
CA MET A 839 -14.28 42.35 -22.11
C MET A 839 -15.20 43.55 -22.22
N ALA A 840 -16.47 43.36 -21.92
CA ALA A 840 -17.50 44.37 -22.12
C ALA A 840 -18.46 44.45 -20.92
N TYR A 841 -19.11 45.60 -20.73
CA TYR A 841 -20.11 45.80 -19.69
C TYR A 841 -21.43 46.27 -20.29
N LEU A 842 -22.52 45.99 -19.59
CA LEU A 842 -23.84 46.51 -19.94
C LEU A 842 -24.03 47.85 -19.21
N PRO A 843 -24.15 48.99 -19.92
CA PRO A 843 -24.13 50.31 -19.28
C PRO A 843 -25.36 50.57 -18.39
N TYR A 844 -26.49 49.91 -18.68
CA TYR A 844 -27.71 49.94 -17.88
C TYR A 844 -28.53 48.68 -18.11
N LYS A 845 -29.42 48.36 -17.15
CA LYS A 845 -30.32 47.20 -17.22
C LYS A 845 -31.16 47.30 -18.50
N ASN A 846 -31.10 46.28 -19.36
CA ASN A 846 -31.75 46.21 -20.68
C ASN A 846 -31.12 47.07 -21.80
N ALA A 847 -29.86 47.50 -21.68
CA ALA A 847 -29.19 48.08 -22.85
C ALA A 847 -29.17 47.05 -24.00
N PRO A 848 -29.37 47.48 -25.26
CA PRO A 848 -29.45 46.55 -26.39
C PRO A 848 -28.10 45.89 -26.70
N ASN A 849 -26.98 46.50 -26.30
CA ASN A 849 -25.63 46.06 -26.59
C ASN A 849 -24.71 46.24 -25.38
N TYR A 850 -23.70 45.37 -25.27
CA TYR A 850 -22.57 45.56 -24.37
C TYR A 850 -21.59 46.58 -24.95
N ILE A 851 -20.98 47.39 -24.09
CA ILE A 851 -19.91 48.33 -24.44
C ILE A 851 -18.56 47.66 -24.16
N SER A 852 -17.72 47.54 -25.20
CA SER A 852 -16.37 46.97 -25.11
C SER A 852 -15.44 47.89 -24.32
N VAL A 853 -14.65 47.31 -23.43
CA VAL A 853 -13.62 47.98 -22.62
C VAL A 853 -12.24 47.61 -23.13
N PHE A 854 -12.04 46.33 -23.38
CA PHE A 854 -10.79 45.77 -23.85
C PHE A 854 -11.09 44.62 -24.81
N ARG A 855 -10.64 44.76 -26.05
CA ARG A 855 -10.82 43.73 -27.07
C ARG A 855 -9.48 43.38 -27.72
N VAL A 856 -9.25 42.09 -27.93
CA VAL A 856 -8.16 41.56 -28.75
C VAL A 856 -8.75 41.01 -30.04
N ASP A 857 -8.35 41.59 -31.17
CA ASP A 857 -8.81 41.23 -32.51
C ASP A 857 -7.61 40.86 -33.40
N PRO A 858 -7.17 39.59 -33.38
CA PRO A 858 -6.00 39.14 -34.13
C PRO A 858 -6.25 39.04 -35.64
N TRP A 859 -7.50 39.16 -36.08
CA TRP A 859 -7.89 39.02 -37.48
C TRP A 859 -8.30 40.34 -38.13
N GLY A 860 -8.57 41.38 -37.33
CA GLY A 860 -8.94 42.72 -37.77
C GLY A 860 -10.42 42.85 -38.18
N TYR A 861 -11.27 41.88 -37.83
CA TYR A 861 -12.68 41.86 -38.24
C TYR A 861 -13.50 43.01 -37.65
N THR A 862 -13.14 43.45 -36.45
CA THR A 862 -13.89 44.45 -35.67
C THR A 862 -13.28 45.85 -35.74
N ASN A 863 -12.07 45.98 -36.28
CA ASN A 863 -11.31 47.23 -36.33
C ASN A 863 -10.95 47.63 -37.78
N GLY A 864 -11.94 47.60 -38.68
CA GLY A 864 -11.77 48.08 -40.06
C GLY A 864 -10.70 47.34 -40.88
N GLY A 865 -10.41 46.08 -40.55
CA GLY A 865 -9.36 45.26 -41.18
C GLY A 865 -8.01 45.28 -40.46
N ALA A 866 -7.84 46.11 -39.43
CA ALA A 866 -6.58 46.22 -38.68
C ALA A 866 -6.54 45.28 -37.47
N LYS A 867 -5.58 44.36 -37.46
CA LYS A 867 -5.31 43.46 -36.32
C LYS A 867 -4.78 44.26 -35.13
N GLY A 868 -5.27 44.00 -33.92
CA GLY A 868 -4.74 44.70 -32.74
C GLY A 868 -5.58 44.58 -31.48
N ILE A 869 -5.24 45.44 -30.51
CA ILE A 869 -5.95 45.61 -29.24
C ILE A 869 -6.75 46.90 -29.32
N ASN A 870 -8.04 46.84 -28.99
CA ASN A 870 -8.91 48.00 -28.86
C ASN A 870 -9.18 48.27 -27.38
N ILE A 871 -9.00 49.53 -26.97
CA ILE A 871 -9.24 50.01 -25.61
C ILE A 871 -9.99 51.34 -25.73
N ASP A 872 -11.24 51.36 -25.24
CA ASP A 872 -12.12 52.55 -25.30
C ASP A 872 -12.33 53.20 -23.92
N LEU A 873 -11.40 52.94 -22.99
CA LEU A 873 -11.35 53.59 -21.67
C LEU A 873 -10.02 54.31 -21.47
N PRO A 874 -10.01 55.41 -20.69
CA PRO A 874 -8.76 56.03 -20.24
C PRO A 874 -7.92 55.07 -19.40
N ILE A 875 -6.61 55.03 -19.66
CA ILE A 875 -5.60 54.40 -18.82
C ILE A 875 -5.34 55.30 -17.62
N VAL A 876 -5.57 54.80 -16.41
CA VAL A 876 -5.23 55.49 -15.17
C VAL A 876 -3.78 55.15 -14.80
N CYS A 877 -2.93 56.16 -14.71
CA CYS A 877 -1.56 56.04 -14.23
C CYS A 877 -1.45 56.70 -12.86
N GLY A 878 -1.35 55.89 -11.81
CA GLY A 878 -1.22 56.32 -10.41
C GLY A 878 -0.89 55.14 -9.52
N THR A 879 -0.50 55.41 -8.27
CA THR A 879 -0.31 54.38 -7.24
C THR A 879 -1.60 54.18 -6.45
N ASP A 880 -1.86 52.97 -5.94
CA ASP A 880 -3.04 52.65 -5.12
C ASP A 880 -3.08 53.36 -3.75
N ALA A 881 -2.04 54.14 -3.42
CA ALA A 881 -2.00 54.97 -2.23
C ALA A 881 -2.93 56.18 -2.38
N THR A 882 -3.59 56.55 -1.30
CA THR A 882 -4.63 57.58 -1.11
C THR A 882 -4.25 59.02 -1.48
N ASP A 883 -3.20 59.24 -2.26
CA ASP A 883 -2.70 60.57 -2.64
C ASP A 883 -3.14 60.95 -4.07
N ASP A 884 -3.41 62.25 -4.28
CA ASP A 884 -3.95 62.88 -5.50
C ASP A 884 -3.04 62.77 -6.77
N PHE A 885 -2.07 61.87 -6.80
CA PHE A 885 -1.11 61.69 -7.90
C PHE A 885 -1.57 60.62 -8.91
N TRP A 886 -2.76 60.79 -9.49
CA TRP A 886 -3.23 59.99 -10.61
C TRP A 886 -3.46 60.84 -11.86
N GLN A 887 -3.12 60.28 -13.02
CA GLN A 887 -3.37 60.89 -14.33
C GLN A 887 -4.19 59.93 -15.19
N ARG A 888 -5.20 60.44 -15.87
CA ARG A 888 -5.95 59.69 -16.88
C ARG A 888 -5.40 60.01 -18.25
N LEU A 889 -4.98 58.99 -18.97
CA LEU A 889 -4.50 59.06 -20.34
C LEU A 889 -5.51 58.40 -21.26
N LYS A 890 -5.79 58.98 -22.42
CA LYS A 890 -6.67 58.40 -23.43
C LYS A 890 -5.97 58.33 -24.77
N PHE A 891 -6.24 57.26 -25.53
CA PHE A 891 -5.88 57.23 -26.93
C PHE A 891 -6.81 58.15 -27.72
N THR A 892 -6.25 59.03 -28.53
CA THR A 892 -7.00 59.99 -29.35
C THR A 892 -6.19 60.43 -30.56
N LEU A 893 -6.79 61.23 -31.44
CA LEU A 893 -6.09 61.87 -32.55
C LEU A 893 -5.64 63.27 -32.11
N ALA A 894 -4.33 63.51 -32.15
CA ALA A 894 -3.75 64.82 -31.91
C ALA A 894 -3.52 65.53 -33.25
N ASN A 895 -4.15 66.68 -33.44
CA ASN A 895 -4.06 67.47 -34.67
C ASN A 895 -2.98 68.54 -34.54
N PHE A 896 -1.96 68.48 -35.40
CA PHE A 896 -0.88 69.46 -35.46
C PHE A 896 -0.57 69.85 -36.91
N ASN A 897 -0.56 71.15 -37.20
CA ASN A 897 -0.25 71.69 -38.54
C ASN A 897 -1.03 71.04 -39.69
N GLY A 898 -2.29 70.69 -39.48
CA GLY A 898 -3.16 70.06 -40.48
C GLY A 898 -3.04 68.54 -40.60
N TRP A 899 -2.19 67.89 -39.81
CA TRP A 899 -2.02 66.45 -39.78
C TRP A 899 -2.52 65.85 -38.46
N SER A 900 -3.18 64.69 -38.54
CA SER A 900 -3.69 63.94 -37.38
C SER A 900 -2.75 62.79 -37.04
N TYR A 901 -2.29 62.74 -35.80
CA TYR A 901 -1.43 61.68 -35.29
C TYR A 901 -2.17 60.86 -34.22
N PRO A 902 -2.10 59.51 -34.26
CA PRO A 902 -2.47 58.70 -33.11
C PRO A 902 -1.63 59.12 -31.90
N ALA A 903 -2.28 59.40 -30.77
CA ALA A 903 -1.61 59.93 -29.60
C ALA A 903 -2.20 59.36 -28.31
N LEU A 904 -1.35 59.17 -27.30
CA LEU A 904 -1.75 58.97 -25.91
C LEU A 904 -1.69 60.33 -25.21
N MET A 905 -2.85 60.89 -24.91
CA MET A 905 -3.01 62.25 -24.37
C MET A 905 -3.58 62.22 -22.96
N GLN A 906 -3.21 63.18 -22.12
CA GLN A 906 -3.96 63.41 -20.88
C GLN A 906 -5.44 63.72 -21.19
N GLU A 907 -6.34 63.12 -20.42
CA GLU A 907 -7.79 63.26 -20.63
C GLU A 907 -8.26 64.71 -20.45
N LYS A 908 -7.69 65.41 -19.45
CA LYS A 908 -8.00 66.81 -19.09
C LYS A 908 -6.84 67.79 -19.38
N GLY A 909 -5.75 67.34 -20.00
CA GLY A 909 -4.52 68.12 -20.23
C GLY A 909 -4.15 68.26 -21.71
N LYS A 910 -3.12 69.08 -22.00
CA LYS A 910 -2.56 69.28 -23.36
C LYS A 910 -1.18 68.63 -23.53
N THR A 911 -0.87 67.64 -22.71
CA THR A 911 0.41 66.94 -22.75
C THR A 911 0.17 65.49 -23.14
N GLY A 912 1.06 64.92 -23.94
CA GLY A 912 0.94 63.55 -24.40
C GLY A 912 2.06 63.12 -25.31
N ILE A 913 1.89 61.96 -25.94
CA ILE A 913 2.86 61.38 -26.85
C ILE A 913 2.12 61.02 -28.13
N ALA A 914 2.59 61.54 -29.27
CA ALA A 914 2.08 61.22 -30.60
C ALA A 914 3.02 60.27 -31.35
N PHE A 915 2.41 59.34 -32.08
CA PHE A 915 3.07 58.33 -32.88
C PHE A 915 2.95 58.71 -34.36
N GLY A 916 4.03 59.27 -34.92
CA GLY A 916 4.08 59.63 -36.34
C GLY A 916 4.77 58.58 -37.18
N THR A 917 4.56 58.63 -38.49
CA THR A 917 5.12 57.68 -39.46
C THR A 917 6.65 57.66 -39.51
N GLY A 918 7.32 58.75 -39.10
CA GLY A 918 8.78 58.89 -39.09
C GLY A 918 9.43 59.00 -37.71
N GLY A 919 8.67 58.89 -36.61
CA GLY A 919 9.25 59.02 -35.27
C GLY A 919 8.25 59.24 -34.12
N LEU A 920 8.79 59.25 -32.90
CA LEU A 920 8.04 59.55 -31.68
C LEU A 920 8.06 61.06 -31.40
N TYR A 921 6.91 61.61 -31.04
CA TYR A 921 6.75 63.03 -30.74
C TYR A 921 6.16 63.25 -29.36
N PHE A 922 6.70 64.20 -28.62
CA PHE A 922 6.17 64.64 -27.34
C PHE A 922 5.35 65.90 -27.55
N ILE A 923 4.15 65.91 -26.99
CA ILE A 923 3.21 67.02 -27.06
C ILE A 923 3.24 67.75 -25.73
N GLN A 924 3.45 69.06 -25.78
CA GLN A 924 3.28 69.95 -24.63
C GLN A 924 2.54 71.20 -25.08
N GLY A 925 1.29 71.37 -24.64
CA GLY A 925 0.44 72.48 -25.08
C GLY A 925 0.05 72.34 -26.55
N ASN A 926 0.41 73.34 -27.36
CA ASN A 926 0.20 73.34 -28.82
C ASN A 926 1.51 73.08 -29.59
N THR A 927 2.56 72.61 -28.93
CA THR A 927 3.88 72.38 -29.54
C THR A 927 4.21 70.89 -29.59
N LEU A 928 4.73 70.45 -30.75
CA LEU A 928 5.18 69.09 -31.00
C LEU A 928 6.71 69.05 -31.01
N PHE A 929 7.31 68.26 -30.14
CA PHE A 929 8.76 68.06 -30.09
C PHE A 929 9.09 66.68 -30.64
N SER A 930 9.91 66.59 -31.69
CA SER A 930 10.46 65.29 -32.10
C SER A 930 11.45 64.79 -31.05
N LEU A 931 11.55 63.47 -30.86
CA LEU A 931 12.55 62.88 -29.98
C LEU A 931 13.97 63.39 -30.32
N GLU A 932 14.28 63.51 -31.61
CA GLU A 932 15.57 64.05 -32.08
C GLU A 932 15.80 65.50 -31.65
N SER A 933 14.75 66.33 -31.63
CA SER A 933 14.82 67.72 -31.16
C SER A 933 15.05 67.79 -29.64
N ILE A 934 14.50 66.84 -28.88
CA ILE A 934 14.74 66.74 -27.44
C ILE A 934 16.17 66.26 -27.18
N LEU A 935 16.62 65.22 -27.89
CA LEU A 935 17.98 64.67 -27.76
C LEU A 935 19.06 65.72 -28.07
N LYS A 936 18.87 66.54 -29.11
CA LYS A 936 19.74 67.70 -29.40
C LYS A 936 19.74 68.73 -28.28
N LYS A 937 18.60 68.97 -27.63
CA LYS A 937 18.49 69.92 -26.51
C LYS A 937 19.18 69.44 -25.23
N ILE A 938 19.25 68.13 -25.00
CA ILE A 938 19.91 67.55 -23.83
C ILE A 938 21.37 67.10 -24.10
N GLY A 939 21.91 67.44 -25.28
CA GLY A 939 23.33 67.21 -25.62
C GLY A 939 23.69 65.75 -25.89
N MET A 940 22.72 64.91 -26.26
CA MET A 940 22.93 63.49 -26.53
C MET A 940 23.16 63.16 -28.02
N TYR A 941 23.20 64.18 -28.88
CA TYR A 941 23.56 64.10 -30.31
C TYR A 941 24.44 65.26 -30.71
#